data_AF-A0A517S8Q6-F1
#
_entry.id   AF-A0A517S8Q6-F1
#
_cell.length_a   1.000
_cell.length_b   1.000
_cell.length_c   1.000
_cell.angle_alpha   90.00
_cell.angle_beta   90.00
_cell.angle_gamma   90.00
#
_symmetry.space_group_name_H-M   'P 1'
#
loop_
_entity.id
_entity.type
_entity.pdbx_description
1 polymer ?
#
loop_
_entity_poly.entity_id
_entity_poly.type
_entity_poly.pdbx_seq_one_letter_code
_entity_poly.pdbx_strand_id
1 'polypeptide(L)'
;MHLAACHCCGLIQTLEGIAGRADCVRCETRLAHSETRRDNQPAAAAAAAALILYVPAVTLPFLRIERLGLFSDNSLLGGIAALFDEGHHFVGAVVLCFSVILPLLKLGALLTLSLRKNWVPQRHRAITYRIVEQLGRWGMLDVLLVAVMIAFVKLGNLVHFSAGPGLAMFASFVLVSIAASVLFDPHIMWHDSEPATPAPAATTPEPVPASIPKAKPSPPRPSWAWLIALFALVGAVAAWRSVQKEQGRLIEISFREGHGLRAGSELKHLGIAVGRVESLALSDNATSIDVAVRLTPQGESIARRGSQFWIVRPQVDLAGVRGLETVIGDKLLAVEPGPLDGPLTSRFVGLEEPPLPDAGIEGGLAIVFQATKADGLGPGVPVFYRGIRVGSILSTVLAGDGSAIEAQAVIRPEFRPLVRENAEFWNASGVSVEAALTSFRVQVGPVESWLRGRVEFAVPNTPGPEAKDGARFLLADRPDPEWLTWSPALTTGRSKAGFQRPPVERALLTWTSQSWFRTKAQSTAGWLLPVKEGYLGPRDLFPADLPTASLTFAGRTVELASATKVERGPEIVLLKTPDSPPLVATERTANQPEDGYLVAGNDAPVFIAAARMKVEKGRWTLDSAINLPDDWVGAAFVAASDRAVIGLFRSEDDTRWIAPLAR
;
A
#
# COMPACT_ATOMS: atom_id res chain seq x y z
N MET A 1 19.50 -75.35 -21.66
CA MET A 1 18.03 -75.37 -21.57
C MET A 1 17.60 -74.68 -20.28
N HIS A 2 17.00 -73.49 -20.37
CA HIS A 2 16.38 -72.83 -19.21
C HIS A 2 14.93 -73.31 -19.09
N LEU A 3 14.65 -74.18 -18.13
CA LEU A 3 13.31 -74.70 -17.84
C LEU A 3 12.77 -74.02 -16.59
N ALA A 4 11.48 -73.66 -16.60
CA ALA A 4 10.80 -73.09 -15.45
C ALA A 4 9.49 -73.83 -15.18
N ALA A 5 9.29 -74.23 -13.94
CA ALA A 5 8.01 -74.78 -13.48
C ALA A 5 7.07 -73.66 -13.05
N CYS A 6 5.81 -73.74 -13.45
CA CYS A 6 4.79 -72.83 -12.94
C CYS A 6 4.46 -73.15 -11.49
N HIS A 7 4.60 -72.17 -10.60
CA HIS A 7 4.26 -72.32 -9.18
C HIS A 7 2.75 -72.49 -8.93
N CYS A 8 1.90 -72.13 -9.89
CA CYS A 8 0.44 -72.24 -9.77
C CYS A 8 -0.10 -73.56 -10.35
N CYS A 9 0.29 -73.93 -11.58
CA CYS A 9 -0.26 -75.12 -12.24
C CYS A 9 0.76 -76.26 -12.45
N GLY A 10 1.99 -76.12 -11.94
CA GLY A 10 3.06 -77.13 -12.02
C GLY A 10 3.64 -77.37 -13.40
N LEU A 11 3.17 -76.68 -14.46
CA LEU A 11 3.58 -76.94 -15.84
C LEU A 11 5.02 -76.49 -16.07
N ILE A 12 5.89 -77.44 -16.44
CA ILE A 12 7.28 -77.19 -16.85
C ILE A 12 7.27 -76.65 -18.29
N GLN A 13 7.92 -75.51 -18.49
CA GLN A 13 7.98 -74.80 -19.77
C GLN A 13 9.41 -74.40 -20.10
N THR A 14 9.72 -74.33 -21.40
CA THR A 14 11.00 -73.79 -21.89
C THR A 14 10.95 -72.26 -21.99
N LEU A 15 12.01 -71.61 -21.51
CA LEU A 15 12.25 -70.16 -21.59
C LEU A 15 13.18 -69.79 -22.77
N GLU A 16 13.51 -70.73 -23.64
CA GLU A 16 14.46 -70.50 -24.74
C GLU A 16 13.99 -69.40 -25.71
N GLY A 17 14.83 -68.37 -25.87
CA GLY A 17 14.56 -67.22 -26.74
C GLY A 17 13.61 -66.17 -26.17
N ILE A 18 13.21 -66.27 -24.89
CA ILE A 18 12.38 -65.25 -24.22
C ILE A 18 13.30 -64.31 -23.42
N ALA A 19 13.60 -63.15 -24.00
CA ALA A 19 14.38 -62.10 -23.33
C ALA A 19 13.49 -61.26 -22.39
N GLY A 20 13.01 -61.85 -21.28
CA GLY A 20 12.26 -61.10 -20.26
C GLY A 20 11.25 -61.92 -19.45
N ARG A 21 10.17 -61.25 -19.05
CA ARG A 21 9.10 -61.84 -18.23
C ARG A 21 8.33 -62.87 -19.06
N ALA A 22 8.09 -64.04 -18.48
CA ALA A 22 7.35 -65.12 -19.11
C ALA A 22 6.11 -65.49 -18.30
N ASP A 23 4.98 -65.62 -18.98
CA ASP A 23 3.71 -66.07 -18.42
C ASP A 23 3.46 -67.53 -18.81
N CYS A 24 2.89 -68.31 -17.90
CA CYS A 24 2.55 -69.71 -18.14
C CYS A 24 1.48 -69.84 -19.23
N VAL A 25 1.69 -70.70 -20.23
CA VAL A 25 0.70 -70.88 -21.31
C VAL A 25 -0.62 -71.51 -20.85
N ARG A 26 -0.67 -72.14 -19.67
CA ARG A 26 -1.85 -72.88 -19.18
C ARG A 26 -2.72 -72.07 -18.24
N CYS A 27 -2.12 -71.38 -17.28
CA CYS A 27 -2.85 -70.62 -16.26
C CYS A 27 -2.55 -69.12 -16.29
N GLU A 28 -1.71 -68.67 -17.24
CA GLU A 28 -1.26 -67.28 -17.37
C GLU A 28 -0.50 -66.73 -16.14
N THR A 29 -0.23 -67.58 -15.14
CA THR A 29 0.54 -67.20 -13.96
C THR A 29 2.02 -67.03 -14.28
N ARG A 30 2.63 -65.98 -13.73
CA ARG A 30 4.06 -65.64 -13.93
C ARG A 30 4.98 -66.76 -13.46
N LEU A 31 5.97 -67.10 -14.29
CA LEU A 31 6.97 -68.10 -13.95
C LEU A 31 8.05 -67.48 -13.03
N ALA A 32 8.28 -68.09 -11.86
CA ALA A 32 9.18 -67.57 -10.82
C ALA A 32 10.67 -67.65 -11.19
N HIS A 33 11.02 -68.40 -12.25
CA HIS A 33 12.39 -68.63 -12.71
C HIS A 33 12.74 -67.91 -14.03
N SER A 34 11.91 -66.97 -14.51
CA SER A 34 12.45 -65.96 -15.43
C SER A 34 13.24 -65.01 -14.56
N GLU A 35 14.57 -65.11 -14.56
CA GLU A 35 15.48 -64.21 -13.83
C GLU A 35 14.85 -62.82 -13.76
N THR A 36 14.46 -62.40 -12.55
CA THR A 36 14.05 -61.03 -12.30
C THR A 36 15.30 -60.19 -12.52
N ARG A 37 15.61 -59.90 -13.78
CA ARG A 37 16.61 -58.95 -14.17
C ARG A 37 16.18 -57.67 -13.48
N ARG A 38 16.83 -57.36 -12.35
CA ARG A 38 16.69 -56.07 -11.70
C ARG A 38 16.87 -55.06 -12.82
N ASP A 39 15.89 -54.19 -12.98
CA ASP A 39 15.92 -53.17 -14.01
C ASP A 39 16.41 -51.90 -13.32
N ASN A 40 17.26 -51.12 -13.99
CA ASN A 40 17.69 -49.81 -13.50
C ASN A 40 16.65 -48.72 -13.85
N GLN A 41 15.48 -49.06 -14.41
CA GLN A 41 14.34 -48.15 -14.58
C GLN A 41 13.98 -47.31 -13.34
N PRO A 42 13.87 -47.86 -12.10
CA PRO A 42 13.63 -47.05 -10.91
C PRO A 42 14.77 -46.06 -10.61
N ALA A 43 16.03 -46.46 -10.81
CA ALA A 43 17.18 -45.58 -10.66
C ALA A 43 17.18 -44.47 -11.74
N ALA A 44 16.86 -44.81 -12.99
CA ALA A 44 16.68 -43.85 -14.08
C ALA A 44 15.55 -42.86 -13.79
N ALA A 45 14.39 -43.33 -13.33
CA ALA A 45 13.26 -42.46 -13.02
C ALA A 45 13.57 -41.52 -11.85
N ALA A 46 14.25 -42.00 -10.80
CA ALA A 46 14.70 -41.17 -9.69
C ALA A 46 15.79 -40.16 -10.12
N ALA A 47 16.73 -40.56 -10.97
CA ALA A 47 17.75 -39.65 -11.52
C ALA A 47 17.12 -38.55 -12.39
N ALA A 48 16.14 -38.91 -13.22
CA ALA A 48 15.37 -37.94 -14.01
C ALA A 48 14.56 -36.99 -13.12
N ALA A 49 13.89 -37.52 -12.08
CA ALA A 49 13.17 -36.70 -11.10
C ALA A 49 14.11 -35.72 -10.37
N ALA A 50 15.30 -36.17 -9.97
CA ALA A 50 16.31 -35.31 -9.35
C ALA A 50 16.80 -34.21 -10.31
N LEU A 51 17.05 -34.53 -11.58
CA LEU A 51 17.41 -33.55 -12.61
C LEU A 51 16.31 -32.49 -12.82
N ILE A 52 15.03 -32.90 -12.76
CA ILE A 52 13.89 -31.99 -12.87
C ILE A 52 13.79 -31.07 -11.66
N LEU A 53 13.93 -31.60 -10.44
CA LEU A 53 13.91 -30.81 -9.20
C LEU A 53 15.14 -29.92 -9.03
N TYR A 54 16.27 -30.29 -9.64
CA TYR A 54 17.52 -29.54 -9.57
C TYR A 54 17.36 -28.11 -10.11
N VAL A 55 16.63 -27.94 -11.22
CA VAL A 55 16.41 -26.62 -11.85
C VAL A 55 15.77 -25.63 -10.86
N PRO A 56 14.55 -25.86 -10.34
CA PRO A 56 13.95 -24.96 -9.37
C PRO A 56 14.72 -24.91 -8.05
N ALA A 57 15.38 -25.99 -7.62
CA ALA A 57 16.17 -25.99 -6.39
C ALA A 57 17.32 -24.97 -6.41
N VAL A 58 17.92 -24.74 -7.58
CA VAL A 58 19.08 -23.86 -7.72
C VAL A 58 18.70 -22.45 -8.20
N THR A 59 17.58 -22.30 -8.91
CA THR A 59 17.11 -21.00 -9.40
C THR A 59 16.17 -20.26 -8.44
N LEU A 60 15.36 -20.99 -7.66
CA LEU A 60 14.38 -20.36 -6.76
C LEU A 60 15.06 -19.77 -5.52
N PRO A 61 14.47 -18.74 -4.90
CA PRO A 61 15.03 -18.12 -3.71
C PRO A 61 15.10 -19.12 -2.56
N PHE A 62 16.31 -19.24 -2.00
CA PHE A 62 16.65 -20.17 -0.92
C PHE A 62 16.32 -19.57 0.43
N LEU A 63 16.64 -18.29 0.59
CA LEU A 63 16.42 -17.49 1.79
C LEU A 63 15.72 -16.20 1.38
N ARG A 64 14.68 -15.85 2.12
CA ARG A 64 13.99 -14.57 2.03
C ARG A 64 14.26 -13.81 3.32
N ILE A 65 15.09 -12.77 3.21
CA ILE A 65 15.50 -11.95 4.35
C ILE A 65 14.58 -10.74 4.43
N GLU A 66 13.89 -10.57 5.55
CA GLU A 66 13.09 -9.37 5.81
C GLU A 66 13.96 -8.31 6.51
N ARG A 67 14.29 -7.22 5.82
CA ARG A 67 14.86 -6.01 6.44
C ARG A 67 13.91 -4.85 6.20
N LEU A 68 13.36 -4.26 7.26
CA LEU A 68 12.56 -3.03 7.20
C LEU A 68 11.37 -3.10 6.22
N GLY A 69 10.72 -4.26 6.11
CA GLY A 69 9.58 -4.47 5.20
C GLY A 69 9.94 -4.84 3.75
N LEU A 70 11.24 -5.07 3.45
CA LEU A 70 11.71 -5.56 2.16
C LEU A 70 12.18 -7.01 2.24
N PHE A 71 11.83 -7.78 1.20
CA PHE A 71 12.31 -9.14 0.98
C PHE A 71 13.54 -9.11 0.07
N SER A 72 14.70 -9.55 0.56
CA SER A 72 15.84 -9.90 -0.29
C SER A 72 15.78 -11.40 -0.57
N ASP A 73 15.47 -11.74 -1.82
CA ASP A 73 15.34 -13.10 -2.32
C ASP A 73 16.66 -13.52 -2.99
N ASN A 74 17.49 -14.31 -2.30
CA ASN A 74 18.72 -14.85 -2.88
C ASN A 74 18.56 -16.33 -3.23
N SER A 75 18.78 -16.67 -4.49
CA SER A 75 18.91 -18.07 -4.95
C SER A 75 20.35 -18.55 -4.83
N LEU A 76 20.57 -19.86 -4.99
CA LEU A 76 21.93 -20.42 -4.97
C LEU A 76 22.78 -19.88 -6.13
N LEU A 77 22.20 -19.74 -7.32
CA LEU A 77 22.87 -19.08 -8.46
C LEU A 77 23.10 -17.59 -8.22
N GLY A 78 22.13 -16.89 -7.63
CA GLY A 78 22.29 -15.47 -7.29
C GLY A 78 23.44 -15.25 -6.31
N GLY A 79 23.58 -16.11 -5.30
CA GLY A 79 24.71 -16.08 -4.38
C GLY A 79 26.06 -16.34 -5.05
N ILE A 80 26.11 -17.27 -6.02
CA ILE A 80 27.32 -17.50 -6.82
C ILE A 80 27.64 -16.28 -7.67
N ALA A 81 26.66 -15.69 -8.37
CA ALA A 81 26.86 -14.51 -9.20
C ALA A 81 27.37 -13.31 -8.37
N ALA A 82 26.77 -13.06 -7.21
CA ALA A 82 27.21 -12.01 -6.29
C ALA A 82 28.67 -12.19 -5.85
N LEU A 83 29.11 -13.43 -5.55
CA LEU A 83 30.52 -13.72 -5.23
C LEU A 83 31.47 -13.38 -6.39
N PHE A 84 31.03 -13.55 -7.64
CA PHE A 84 31.83 -13.14 -8.80
C PHE A 84 31.85 -11.63 -8.97
N ASP A 85 30.71 -10.95 -8.79
CA ASP A 85 30.60 -9.49 -8.91
C ASP A 85 31.39 -8.76 -7.83
N GLU A 86 31.46 -9.32 -6.61
CA GLU A 86 32.27 -8.81 -5.49
C GLU A 86 33.77 -9.11 -5.64
N GLY A 87 34.19 -9.82 -6.70
CA GLY A 87 35.58 -10.15 -6.98
C GLY A 87 36.13 -11.40 -6.27
N HIS A 88 35.29 -12.12 -5.52
CA HIS A 88 35.64 -13.38 -4.85
C HIS A 88 35.61 -14.60 -5.78
N HIS A 89 36.26 -14.50 -6.94
CA HIS A 89 36.18 -15.48 -8.04
C HIS A 89 36.59 -16.90 -7.63
N PHE A 90 37.59 -17.07 -6.76
CA PHE A 90 38.02 -18.39 -6.29
C PHE A 90 36.92 -19.10 -5.51
N VAL A 91 36.32 -18.40 -4.54
CA VAL A 91 35.24 -18.94 -3.71
C VAL A 91 34.01 -19.22 -4.58
N GLY A 92 33.65 -18.29 -5.46
CA GLY A 92 32.56 -18.47 -6.42
C GLY A 92 32.75 -19.70 -7.32
N ALA A 93 33.97 -19.91 -7.85
CA ALA A 93 34.29 -21.06 -8.70
C ALA A 93 34.20 -22.40 -7.94
N VAL A 94 34.67 -22.44 -6.69
CA VAL A 94 34.55 -23.62 -5.83
C VAL A 94 33.07 -23.94 -5.58
N VAL A 95 32.27 -22.97 -5.14
CA VAL A 95 30.84 -23.19 -4.87
C VAL A 95 30.10 -23.62 -6.15
N LEU A 96 30.37 -22.99 -7.29
CA LEU A 96 29.80 -23.38 -8.59
C LEU A 96 30.17 -24.83 -8.94
N CYS A 97 31.43 -25.22 -8.79
CA CYS A 97 31.86 -26.57 -9.12
C CYS A 97 31.11 -27.61 -8.25
N PHE A 98 31.15 -27.45 -6.94
CA PHE A 98 30.62 -28.42 -5.99
C PHE A 98 29.09 -28.45 -5.89
N SER A 99 28.42 -27.29 -6.03
CA SER A 99 26.97 -27.19 -5.88
C SER A 99 26.20 -27.30 -7.20
N VAL A 100 26.86 -27.05 -8.35
CA VAL A 100 26.21 -27.06 -9.67
C VAL A 100 26.77 -28.13 -10.58
N ILE A 101 28.08 -28.08 -10.88
CA ILE A 101 28.68 -28.90 -11.93
C ILE A 101 28.74 -30.38 -11.54
N LEU A 102 29.30 -30.71 -10.37
CA LEU A 102 29.47 -32.12 -9.96
C LEU A 102 28.12 -32.85 -9.78
N PRO A 103 27.07 -32.27 -9.16
CA PRO A 103 25.77 -32.92 -9.05
C PRO A 103 25.08 -33.18 -10.39
N LEU A 104 25.11 -32.22 -11.31
CA LEU A 104 24.55 -32.37 -12.66
C LEU A 104 25.26 -33.49 -13.41
N LEU A 105 26.60 -33.52 -13.34
CA LEU A 105 27.40 -34.52 -14.02
C LEU A 105 27.17 -35.92 -13.42
N LYS A 106 27.07 -36.03 -12.09
CA LYS A 106 26.72 -37.28 -11.39
C LYS A 106 25.35 -37.80 -11.82
N LEU A 107 24.31 -36.97 -11.80
CA LEU A 107 22.94 -37.39 -12.12
C LEU A 107 22.75 -37.69 -13.60
N GLY A 108 23.37 -36.91 -14.49
CA GLY A 108 23.39 -37.18 -15.92
C GLY A 108 24.07 -38.51 -16.23
N ALA A 109 25.23 -38.76 -15.61
CA ALA A 109 25.93 -40.03 -15.74
C ALA A 109 25.10 -41.22 -15.20
N LEU A 110 24.46 -41.07 -14.03
CA LEU A 110 23.62 -42.12 -13.46
C LEU A 110 22.38 -42.41 -14.31
N LEU A 111 21.75 -41.37 -14.88
CA LEU A 111 20.64 -41.50 -15.82
C LEU A 111 21.08 -42.25 -17.09
N THR A 112 22.19 -41.85 -17.71
CA THR A 112 22.70 -42.51 -18.94
C THR A 112 23.07 -43.97 -18.71
N LEU A 113 23.67 -44.31 -17.57
CA LEU A 113 23.99 -45.70 -17.21
C LEU A 113 22.76 -46.56 -16.92
N SER A 114 21.71 -45.93 -16.37
CA SER A 114 20.45 -46.58 -15.99
C SER A 114 19.46 -46.77 -17.15
N LEU A 115 19.59 -45.97 -18.22
CA LEU A 115 18.76 -46.10 -19.40
C LEU A 115 19.10 -47.38 -20.17
N ARG A 116 18.06 -48.17 -20.49
CA ARG A 116 18.18 -49.48 -21.16
C ARG A 116 18.69 -49.42 -22.61
N LYS A 117 18.82 -48.22 -23.18
CA LYS A 117 19.18 -48.01 -24.59
C LYS A 117 20.70 -48.04 -24.74
N ASN A 118 21.23 -48.90 -25.61
CA ASN A 118 22.66 -49.22 -25.78
C ASN A 118 23.52 -48.11 -26.43
N TRP A 119 23.28 -46.83 -26.11
CA TRP A 119 23.88 -45.68 -26.79
C TRP A 119 25.36 -45.48 -26.45
N VAL A 120 25.85 -46.13 -25.40
CA VAL A 120 27.21 -45.94 -24.87
C VAL A 120 27.99 -47.26 -24.95
N PRO A 121 29.16 -47.29 -25.62
CA PRO A 121 30.02 -48.48 -25.66
C PRO A 121 30.44 -48.94 -24.26
N GLN A 122 30.63 -50.25 -24.05
CA GLN A 122 30.96 -50.83 -22.73
C GLN A 122 32.19 -50.18 -22.05
N ARG A 123 33.22 -49.83 -22.82
CA ARG A 123 34.40 -49.10 -22.29
C ARG A 123 34.03 -47.75 -21.67
N HIS A 124 33.15 -47.00 -22.33
CA HIS A 124 32.69 -45.70 -21.83
C HIS A 124 31.80 -45.88 -20.61
N ARG A 125 30.94 -46.91 -20.55
CA ARG A 125 30.11 -47.19 -19.35
C ARG A 125 30.97 -47.45 -18.10
N ALA A 126 32.07 -48.20 -18.25
CA ALA A 126 33.02 -48.47 -17.17
C ALA A 126 33.69 -47.19 -16.66
N ILE A 127 34.12 -46.32 -17.57
CA ILE A 127 34.76 -45.03 -17.25
C ILE A 127 33.75 -44.11 -16.56
N THR A 128 32.53 -43.98 -17.12
CA THR A 128 31.45 -43.18 -16.55
C THR A 128 31.10 -43.63 -15.14
N TYR A 129 31.04 -44.95 -14.87
CA TYR A 129 30.79 -45.47 -13.53
C TYR A 129 31.91 -45.10 -12.55
N ARG A 130 33.19 -45.23 -12.94
CA ARG A 130 34.33 -44.78 -12.09
C ARG A 130 34.27 -43.29 -11.80
N ILE A 131 33.93 -42.48 -12.81
CA ILE A 131 33.75 -41.04 -12.66
C ILE A 131 32.62 -40.74 -11.66
N VAL A 132 31.48 -41.44 -11.74
CA VAL A 132 30.35 -41.31 -10.80
C VAL A 132 30.75 -41.66 -9.37
N GLU A 133 31.50 -42.75 -9.17
CA GLU A 133 31.96 -43.15 -7.84
C GLU A 133 32.94 -42.12 -7.24
N GLN A 134 33.84 -41.58 -8.07
CA GLN A 134 34.75 -40.51 -7.67
C GLN A 134 33.96 -39.25 -7.31
N LEU A 135 33.08 -38.78 -8.19
CA LEU A 135 32.22 -37.60 -7.99
C LEU A 135 31.34 -37.70 -6.75
N GLY A 136 30.84 -38.91 -6.45
CA GLY A 136 30.02 -39.16 -5.27
C GLY A 136 30.71 -38.83 -3.95
N ARG A 137 32.05 -38.94 -3.89
CA ARG A 137 32.85 -38.60 -2.70
C ARG A 137 33.03 -37.09 -2.51
N TRP A 138 32.96 -36.32 -3.59
CA TRP A 138 33.18 -34.87 -3.60
C TRP A 138 31.87 -34.06 -3.60
N GLY A 139 30.81 -34.59 -4.21
CA GLY A 139 29.49 -33.96 -4.31
C GLY A 139 28.59 -34.19 -3.10
N MET A 140 29.01 -33.74 -1.91
CA MET A 140 28.25 -33.81 -0.65
C MET A 140 27.20 -32.68 -0.54
N LEU A 141 26.15 -32.74 -1.38
CA LEU A 141 25.02 -31.80 -1.30
C LEU A 141 24.20 -31.93 -0.01
N ASP A 142 24.26 -33.10 0.62
CA ASP A 142 23.72 -33.38 1.94
C ASP A 142 24.41 -32.55 3.03
N VAL A 143 25.74 -32.43 2.98
CA VAL A 143 26.48 -31.56 3.91
C VAL A 143 26.13 -30.10 3.69
N LEU A 144 25.94 -29.66 2.44
CA LEU A 144 25.47 -28.30 2.14
C LEU A 144 24.08 -28.05 2.74
N LEU A 145 23.13 -29.00 2.58
CA LEU A 145 21.80 -28.89 3.18
C LEU A 145 21.87 -28.76 4.71
N VAL A 146 22.68 -29.58 5.36
CA VAL A 146 22.87 -29.53 6.82
C VAL A 146 23.51 -28.20 7.24
N ALA A 147 24.54 -27.72 6.53
CA ALA A 147 25.18 -26.44 6.81
C ALA A 147 24.18 -25.28 6.71
N VAL A 148 23.35 -25.26 5.66
CA VAL A 148 22.29 -24.24 5.50
C VAL A 148 21.25 -24.34 6.61
N MET A 149 20.84 -25.55 7.01
CA MET A 149 19.90 -25.74 8.11
C MET A 149 20.47 -25.24 9.45
N ILE A 150 21.74 -25.54 9.74
CA ILE A 150 22.43 -25.05 10.93
C ILE A 150 22.53 -23.52 10.91
N ALA A 151 22.88 -22.94 9.76
CA ALA A 151 22.92 -21.50 9.59
C ALA A 151 21.53 -20.88 9.85
N PHE A 152 20.46 -21.45 9.29
CA PHE A 152 19.10 -20.98 9.50
C PHE A 152 18.70 -21.00 10.98
N VAL A 153 18.98 -22.10 11.70
CA VAL A 153 18.67 -22.23 13.13
C VAL A 153 19.49 -21.24 13.97
N LYS A 154 20.77 -21.04 13.66
CA LYS A 154 21.65 -20.13 14.41
C LYS A 154 21.36 -18.65 14.15
N LEU A 155 21.01 -18.29 12.91
CA LEU A 155 20.71 -16.90 12.53
C LEU A 155 19.26 -16.49 12.86
N GLY A 156 18.32 -17.43 12.98
CA GLY A 156 16.90 -17.17 13.22
C GLY A 156 16.57 -16.37 14.50
N ASN A 157 17.49 -16.30 15.46
CA ASN A 157 17.31 -15.50 16.68
C ASN A 157 17.68 -14.01 16.52
N LEU A 158 18.30 -13.61 15.40
CA LEU A 158 18.79 -12.23 15.18
C LEU A 158 17.97 -11.44 14.16
N VAL A 159 17.33 -12.11 13.18
CA VAL A 159 16.55 -11.48 12.09
C VAL A 159 15.42 -12.44 11.67
N HIS A 160 14.24 -11.92 11.30
CA HIS A 160 13.15 -12.70 10.73
C HIS A 160 13.55 -13.26 9.35
N PHE A 161 14.07 -14.49 9.33
CA PHE A 161 14.35 -15.24 8.11
C PHE A 161 13.16 -16.14 7.78
N SER A 162 12.61 -16.00 6.57
CA SER A 162 11.62 -16.96 6.06
C SER A 162 12.31 -17.91 5.05
N ALA A 163 12.03 -19.20 5.19
CA ALA A 163 12.51 -20.21 4.25
C ALA A 163 11.81 -20.02 2.90
N GLY A 164 12.58 -19.78 1.84
CA GLY A 164 12.04 -19.66 0.50
C GLY A 164 11.62 -21.03 -0.07
N PRO A 165 10.80 -21.07 -1.13
CA PRO A 165 10.38 -22.31 -1.78
C PRO A 165 11.58 -23.09 -2.37
N GLY A 166 12.69 -22.42 -2.66
CA GLY A 166 13.92 -23.06 -3.13
C GLY A 166 14.50 -24.06 -2.13
N LEU A 167 14.41 -23.80 -0.82
CA LEU A 167 14.91 -24.71 0.22
C LEU A 167 14.18 -26.06 0.20
N ALA A 168 12.85 -26.04 0.04
CA ALA A 168 12.04 -27.26 -0.02
C ALA A 168 12.30 -28.07 -1.30
N MET A 169 12.47 -27.39 -2.44
CA MET A 169 12.85 -28.02 -3.70
C MET A 169 14.25 -28.63 -3.60
N PHE A 170 15.20 -27.94 -2.98
CA PHE A 170 16.56 -28.42 -2.77
C PHE A 170 16.61 -29.63 -1.82
N ALA A 171 15.89 -29.60 -0.70
CA ALA A 171 15.81 -30.74 0.21
C ALA A 171 15.21 -31.98 -0.50
N SER A 172 14.13 -31.78 -1.26
CA SER A 172 13.48 -32.84 -2.05
C SER A 172 14.43 -33.41 -3.12
N PHE A 173 15.15 -32.52 -3.82
CA PHE A 173 16.20 -32.90 -4.77
C PHE A 173 17.30 -33.75 -4.13
N VAL A 174 17.82 -33.36 -2.97
CA VAL A 174 18.87 -34.12 -2.26
C VAL A 174 18.38 -35.52 -1.90
N LEU A 175 17.17 -35.64 -1.33
CA LEU A 175 16.58 -36.92 -0.96
C LEU A 175 16.37 -37.84 -2.17
N VAL A 176 15.83 -37.31 -3.27
CA VAL A 176 15.61 -38.08 -4.50
C VAL A 176 16.93 -38.48 -5.17
N SER A 177 17.96 -37.63 -5.10
CA SER A 177 19.32 -37.93 -5.59
C SER A 177 20.00 -39.07 -4.81
N ILE A 178 19.84 -39.08 -3.49
CA ILE A 178 20.30 -40.20 -2.64
C ILE A 178 19.54 -41.48 -3.00
N ALA A 179 18.21 -41.41 -3.11
CA ALA A 179 17.40 -42.55 -3.51
C ALA A 179 17.80 -43.10 -4.90
N ALA A 180 18.09 -42.24 -5.87
CA ALA A 180 18.57 -42.65 -7.19
C ALA A 180 19.90 -43.42 -7.11
N SER A 181 20.80 -43.02 -6.21
CA SER A 181 22.08 -43.69 -5.99
C SER A 181 21.91 -45.06 -5.31
N VAL A 182 20.98 -45.17 -4.35
CA VAL A 182 20.67 -46.43 -3.64
C VAL A 182 19.93 -47.43 -4.53
N LEU A 183 19.03 -46.95 -5.39
CA LEU A 183 18.25 -47.78 -6.32
C LEU A 183 19.07 -48.29 -7.51
N PHE A 184 20.25 -47.73 -7.76
CA PHE A 184 21.11 -48.09 -8.87
C PHE A 184 21.87 -49.39 -8.57
N ASP A 185 21.60 -50.45 -9.34
CA ASP A 185 22.33 -51.71 -9.21
C ASP A 185 23.47 -51.78 -10.26
N PRO A 186 24.74 -51.79 -9.82
CA PRO A 186 25.86 -51.78 -10.73
C PRO A 186 26.04 -53.08 -11.53
N HIS A 187 25.50 -54.20 -11.06
CA HIS A 187 25.77 -55.51 -11.65
C HIS A 187 25.05 -55.71 -13.00
N ILE A 188 23.91 -55.04 -13.20
CA ILE A 188 23.10 -55.17 -14.42
C ILE A 188 23.87 -54.71 -15.68
N MET A 189 24.77 -53.72 -15.53
CA MET A 189 25.55 -53.21 -16.67
C MET A 189 26.48 -54.25 -17.29
N TRP A 190 26.85 -55.29 -16.54
CA TRP A 190 27.82 -56.29 -16.97
C TRP A 190 27.16 -57.54 -17.58
N HIS A 191 25.90 -57.85 -17.24
CA HIS A 191 25.20 -59.05 -17.71
C HIS A 191 24.73 -59.02 -19.18
N ASP A 192 24.77 -57.88 -19.88
CA ASP A 192 24.52 -57.82 -21.33
C ASP A 192 25.74 -58.29 -22.17
N SER A 193 26.84 -58.64 -21.51
CA SER A 193 28.17 -58.72 -22.12
C SER A 193 28.76 -60.12 -22.19
N GLU A 194 28.16 -61.12 -21.57
CA GLU A 194 28.64 -62.49 -21.72
C GLU A 194 28.26 -62.97 -23.12
N PRO A 195 29.22 -63.13 -24.07
CA PRO A 195 28.93 -63.97 -25.22
C PRO A 195 28.53 -65.31 -24.63
N ALA A 196 27.36 -65.83 -25.05
CA ALA A 196 26.95 -67.17 -24.67
C ALA A 196 28.16 -68.08 -24.83
N THR A 197 28.70 -68.59 -23.72
CA THR A 197 29.79 -69.57 -23.76
C THR A 197 29.33 -70.60 -24.78
N PRO A 198 30.05 -70.80 -25.91
CA PRO A 198 29.63 -71.80 -26.88
C PRO A 198 29.50 -73.08 -26.08
N ALA A 199 28.26 -73.59 -26.02
CA ALA A 199 27.96 -74.79 -25.26
C ALA A 199 28.99 -75.84 -25.69
N PRO A 200 29.57 -76.61 -24.74
CA PRO A 200 30.50 -77.67 -25.10
C PRO A 200 29.87 -78.48 -26.23
N ALA A 201 30.62 -78.65 -27.33
CA ALA A 201 30.15 -79.24 -28.57
C ALA A 201 29.29 -80.46 -28.25
N ALA A 202 27.99 -80.34 -28.53
CA ALA A 202 27.01 -81.35 -28.17
C ALA A 202 27.41 -82.69 -28.79
N THR A 203 27.72 -83.66 -27.95
CA THR A 203 27.51 -85.07 -28.29
C THR A 203 26.04 -85.20 -28.71
N THR A 204 25.83 -85.93 -29.81
CA THR A 204 24.58 -86.21 -30.52
C THR A 204 23.30 -85.91 -29.74
N PRO A 205 22.38 -85.07 -30.25
CA PRO A 205 21.17 -84.69 -29.52
C PRO A 205 20.30 -85.93 -29.31
N GLU A 206 20.12 -86.31 -28.05
CA GLU A 206 19.01 -87.16 -27.65
C GLU A 206 17.71 -86.41 -28.00
N PRO A 207 16.74 -87.04 -28.68
CA PRO A 207 15.54 -86.36 -29.13
C PRO A 207 14.79 -85.80 -27.91
N VAL A 208 14.69 -84.48 -27.87
CA VAL A 208 13.86 -83.72 -26.94
C VAL A 208 12.47 -84.37 -26.93
N PRO A 209 11.93 -84.82 -25.78
CA PRO A 209 10.55 -85.27 -25.73
C PRO A 209 9.66 -84.13 -26.22
N ALA A 210 8.91 -84.39 -27.29
CA ALA A 210 8.22 -83.42 -28.14
C ALA A 210 7.04 -82.69 -27.48
N SER A 211 7.04 -82.47 -26.17
CA SER A 211 5.85 -82.03 -25.43
C SER A 211 6.06 -80.90 -24.43
N ILE A 212 7.24 -80.29 -24.29
CA ILE A 212 7.43 -79.15 -23.38
C ILE A 212 6.97 -77.85 -24.08
N PRO A 213 5.88 -77.20 -23.61
CA PRO A 213 5.41 -75.97 -24.22
C PRO A 213 6.37 -74.80 -23.97
N LYS A 214 6.48 -73.91 -24.96
CA LYS A 214 7.24 -72.66 -24.86
C LYS A 214 6.40 -71.59 -24.16
N ALA A 215 6.96 -70.94 -23.15
CA ALA A 215 6.24 -69.92 -22.39
C ALA A 215 5.86 -68.70 -23.26
N LYS A 216 4.81 -67.96 -22.87
CA LYS A 216 4.35 -66.77 -23.59
C LYS A 216 5.13 -65.53 -23.10
N PRO A 217 5.68 -64.67 -23.99
CA PRO A 217 6.30 -63.42 -23.58
C PRO A 217 5.26 -62.46 -22.98
N SER A 218 5.55 -61.91 -21.80
CA SER A 218 4.69 -60.94 -21.13
C SER A 218 4.98 -59.51 -21.63
N PRO A 219 3.96 -58.67 -21.92
CA PRO A 219 4.18 -57.31 -22.38
C PRO A 219 4.91 -56.45 -21.33
N PRO A 220 5.77 -55.50 -21.75
CA PRO A 220 6.41 -54.58 -20.82
C PRO A 220 5.35 -53.71 -20.14
N ARG A 221 5.24 -53.79 -18.81
CA ARG A 221 4.40 -52.84 -18.06
C ARG A 221 5.17 -51.54 -17.87
N PRO A 222 4.54 -50.37 -18.05
CA PRO A 222 5.16 -49.09 -17.70
C PRO A 222 5.58 -49.15 -16.24
N SER A 223 6.86 -48.90 -15.95
CA SER A 223 7.33 -48.90 -14.57
C SER A 223 6.71 -47.71 -13.86
N TRP A 224 5.86 -47.96 -12.87
CA TRP A 224 5.27 -46.92 -12.01
C TRP A 224 6.32 -46.00 -11.37
N ALA A 225 7.59 -46.40 -11.35
CA ALA A 225 8.71 -45.54 -10.99
C ALA A 225 8.76 -44.19 -11.74
N TRP A 226 8.34 -44.13 -13.01
CA TRP A 226 8.29 -42.87 -13.78
C TRP A 226 7.26 -41.87 -13.26
N LEU A 227 6.31 -42.29 -12.40
CA LEU A 227 5.42 -41.36 -11.71
C LEU A 227 6.21 -40.41 -10.81
N ILE A 228 7.34 -40.84 -10.23
CA ILE A 228 8.18 -39.97 -9.40
C ILE A 228 8.73 -38.79 -10.22
N ALA A 229 9.17 -39.03 -11.46
CA ALA A 229 9.63 -37.97 -12.36
C ALA A 229 8.49 -37.03 -12.79
N LEU A 230 7.28 -37.57 -13.01
CA LEU A 230 6.11 -36.77 -13.32
C LEU A 230 5.69 -35.88 -12.13
N PHE A 231 5.65 -36.43 -10.91
CA PHE A 231 5.35 -35.67 -9.70
C PHE A 231 6.41 -34.59 -9.42
N ALA A 232 7.69 -34.92 -9.64
CA ALA A 232 8.78 -33.95 -9.58
C ALA A 232 8.58 -32.80 -10.59
N LEU A 233 8.15 -33.10 -11.82
CA LEU A 233 7.85 -32.08 -12.84
C LEU A 233 6.68 -31.20 -12.43
N VAL A 234 5.58 -31.79 -11.94
CA VAL A 234 4.42 -31.04 -11.48
C VAL A 234 4.79 -30.14 -10.29
N GLY A 235 5.55 -30.66 -9.32
CA GLY A 235 6.06 -29.91 -8.18
C GLY A 235 6.97 -28.76 -8.59
N ALA A 236 7.90 -28.99 -9.52
CA ALA A 236 8.78 -27.98 -10.08
C ALA A 236 8.00 -26.84 -10.76
N VAL A 237 7.01 -27.19 -11.60
CA VAL A 237 6.15 -26.21 -12.29
C VAL A 237 5.27 -25.44 -11.30
N ALA A 238 4.74 -26.11 -10.27
CA ALA A 238 3.93 -25.46 -9.24
C ALA A 238 4.77 -24.47 -8.41
N ALA A 239 5.98 -24.87 -7.98
CA ALA A 239 6.90 -24.01 -7.25
C ALA A 239 7.32 -22.78 -8.09
N TRP A 240 7.64 -22.99 -9.37
CA TRP A 240 7.96 -21.91 -10.31
C TRP A 240 6.79 -20.94 -10.49
N ARG A 241 5.57 -21.45 -10.69
CA ARG A 241 4.36 -20.62 -10.80
C ARG A 241 4.05 -19.85 -9.52
N SER A 242 4.31 -20.42 -8.35
CA SER A 242 4.10 -19.76 -7.07
C SER A 242 4.97 -18.50 -6.97
N VAL A 243 6.25 -18.61 -7.34
CA VAL A 243 7.18 -17.48 -7.29
C VAL A 243 6.86 -16.41 -8.33
N GLN A 244 6.45 -16.82 -9.54
CA GLN A 244 6.02 -15.89 -10.59
C GLN A 244 4.79 -15.05 -10.19
N LYS A 245 3.85 -15.63 -9.44
CA LYS A 245 2.67 -14.89 -8.93
C LYS A 245 3.01 -13.82 -7.90
N GLU A 246 4.18 -13.92 -7.25
CA GLU A 246 4.64 -12.95 -6.26
C GLU A 246 5.44 -11.78 -6.89
N GLN A 247 5.77 -11.86 -8.18
CA GLN A 247 6.47 -10.78 -8.89
C GLN A 247 5.46 -9.68 -9.23
N GLY A 248 5.51 -8.56 -8.51
CA GLY A 248 4.63 -7.42 -8.76
C GLY A 248 4.88 -6.74 -10.10
N ARG A 249 3.96 -5.86 -10.49
CA ARG A 249 3.92 -5.25 -11.84
C ARG A 249 5.18 -4.46 -12.23
N LEU A 250 5.66 -4.69 -13.44
CA LEU A 250 6.70 -3.88 -14.08
C LEU A 250 6.12 -2.59 -14.69
N ILE A 251 6.74 -1.46 -14.39
CA ILE A 251 6.48 -0.16 -15.01
C ILE A 251 7.77 0.41 -15.63
N GLU A 252 7.62 1.28 -16.61
CA GLU A 252 8.68 1.93 -17.36
C GLU A 252 8.57 3.45 -17.14
N ILE A 253 9.65 4.07 -16.67
CA ILE A 253 9.70 5.49 -16.37
C ILE A 253 10.83 6.11 -17.19
N SER A 254 10.49 7.02 -18.11
CA SER A 254 11.46 7.69 -18.97
C SER A 254 11.94 8.99 -18.32
N PHE A 255 13.25 9.12 -18.13
CA PHE A 255 13.92 10.34 -17.65
C PHE A 255 14.85 10.90 -18.71
N ARG A 256 15.06 12.22 -18.76
CA ARG A 256 16.09 12.80 -19.66
C ARG A 256 17.52 12.45 -19.22
N GLU A 257 17.73 12.37 -17.91
CA GLU A 257 19.02 12.05 -17.31
C GLU A 257 18.85 11.00 -16.19
N GLY A 258 19.73 10.01 -16.15
CA GLY A 258 19.67 8.91 -15.17
C GLY A 258 20.27 9.28 -13.81
N HIS A 259 21.00 10.40 -13.73
CA HIS A 259 21.58 10.98 -12.53
C HIS A 259 22.22 9.99 -11.53
N GLY A 260 22.81 8.88 -11.96
CA GLY A 260 23.44 7.90 -11.06
C GLY A 260 22.51 6.84 -10.45
N LEU A 261 21.31 6.65 -11.01
CA LEU A 261 20.48 5.49 -10.75
C LEU A 261 21.16 4.20 -11.20
N ARG A 262 20.90 3.10 -10.48
CA ARG A 262 21.44 1.77 -10.76
C ARG A 262 20.35 0.72 -10.64
N ALA A 263 20.56 -0.43 -11.28
CA ALA A 263 19.76 -1.62 -10.99
C ALA A 263 19.85 -1.91 -9.49
N GLY A 264 18.70 -2.10 -8.84
CA GLY A 264 18.59 -2.24 -7.38
C GLY A 264 18.11 -1.00 -6.64
N SER A 265 18.18 0.21 -7.23
CA SER A 265 17.68 1.45 -6.62
C SER A 265 16.21 1.33 -6.20
N GLU A 266 15.85 1.90 -5.06
CA GLU A 266 14.50 1.79 -4.50
C GLU A 266 13.56 2.90 -4.99
N LEU A 267 12.31 2.53 -5.27
CA LEU A 267 11.20 3.46 -5.45
C LEU A 267 10.46 3.60 -4.12
N LYS A 268 10.33 4.83 -3.59
CA LYS A 268 9.69 5.10 -2.30
C LYS A 268 8.48 6.03 -2.42
N HIS A 269 7.49 5.78 -1.56
CA HIS A 269 6.39 6.69 -1.29
C HIS A 269 6.29 6.91 0.21
N LEU A 270 6.28 8.17 0.66
CA LEU A 270 6.25 8.53 2.10
C LEU A 270 7.33 7.81 2.94
N GLY A 271 8.51 7.57 2.36
CA GLY A 271 9.62 6.87 3.00
C GLY A 271 9.53 5.34 2.98
N ILE A 272 8.43 4.76 2.48
CA ILE A 272 8.23 3.30 2.36
C ILE A 272 8.61 2.85 0.95
N ALA A 273 9.38 1.77 0.84
CA ALA A 273 9.73 1.19 -0.46
C ALA A 273 8.53 0.49 -1.11
N VAL A 274 8.13 0.96 -2.28
CA VAL A 274 6.97 0.48 -3.05
C VAL A 274 7.37 -0.18 -4.38
N GLY A 275 8.66 -0.15 -4.73
CA GLY A 275 9.22 -0.84 -5.88
C GLY A 275 10.74 -0.79 -5.92
N ARG A 276 11.33 -1.42 -6.93
CA ARG A 276 12.78 -1.46 -7.16
C ARG A 276 13.10 -1.36 -8.66
N VAL A 277 14.14 -0.60 -8.99
CA VAL A 277 14.69 -0.51 -10.34
C VAL A 277 15.30 -1.86 -10.72
N GLU A 278 14.79 -2.45 -11.80
CA GLU A 278 15.26 -3.72 -12.34
C GLU A 278 16.37 -3.51 -13.38
N SER A 279 16.17 -2.55 -14.28
CA SER A 279 17.13 -2.23 -15.33
C SER A 279 17.00 -0.79 -15.79
N LEU A 280 18.07 -0.29 -16.44
CA LEU A 280 18.11 0.99 -17.11
C LEU A 280 18.58 0.76 -18.55
N ALA A 281 17.88 1.34 -19.51
CA ALA A 281 18.25 1.32 -20.91
C ALA A 281 18.24 2.74 -21.48
N LEU A 282 19.10 3.02 -22.46
CA LEU A 282 18.96 4.21 -23.27
C LEU A 282 17.78 4.00 -24.22
N SER A 283 16.92 5.00 -24.40
CA SER A 283 15.84 4.91 -25.39
C SER A 283 16.42 4.81 -26.80
N ASP A 284 15.64 4.27 -27.75
CA ASP A 284 16.09 4.03 -29.14
C ASP A 284 16.64 5.29 -29.82
N ASN A 285 16.14 6.48 -29.42
CA ASN A 285 16.55 7.78 -29.95
C ASN A 285 17.73 8.40 -29.20
N ALA A 286 18.25 7.74 -28.16
CA ALA A 286 19.34 8.21 -27.29
C ALA A 286 19.09 9.56 -26.58
N THR A 287 17.84 10.02 -26.52
CA THR A 287 17.45 11.31 -25.89
C THR A 287 16.94 11.15 -24.46
N SER A 288 16.67 9.93 -24.02
CA SER A 288 16.13 9.63 -22.69
C SER A 288 16.64 8.27 -22.20
N ILE A 289 16.47 8.02 -20.91
CA ILE A 289 16.78 6.77 -20.24
C ILE A 289 15.47 6.17 -19.74
N ASP A 290 15.17 4.97 -20.21
CA ASP A 290 14.01 4.20 -19.80
C ASP A 290 14.39 3.31 -18.62
N VAL A 291 13.78 3.60 -17.48
CA VAL A 291 14.02 2.93 -16.21
C VAL A 291 12.90 1.93 -15.96
N ALA A 292 13.21 0.64 -16.00
CA ALA A 292 12.26 -0.41 -15.67
C ALA A 292 12.21 -0.59 -14.15
N VAL A 293 11.05 -0.33 -13.54
CA VAL A 293 10.83 -0.44 -12.10
C VAL A 293 9.80 -1.53 -11.84
N ARG A 294 10.16 -2.51 -11.02
CA ARG A 294 9.26 -3.55 -10.56
C ARG A 294 8.61 -3.13 -9.25
N LEU A 295 7.29 -3.01 -9.26
CA LEU A 295 6.51 -2.64 -8.09
C LEU A 295 6.32 -3.84 -7.18
N THR A 296 6.17 -3.58 -5.88
CA THR A 296 5.70 -4.61 -4.94
C THR A 296 4.19 -4.81 -5.11
N PRO A 297 3.62 -5.94 -4.64
CA PRO A 297 2.17 -6.15 -4.68
C PRO A 297 1.36 -5.02 -4.02
N GLN A 298 1.93 -4.35 -3.00
CA GLN A 298 1.32 -3.19 -2.34
C GLN A 298 1.44 -1.91 -3.19
N GLY A 299 2.53 -1.77 -3.95
CA GLY A 299 2.80 -0.63 -4.82
C GLY A 299 2.07 -0.65 -6.16
N GLU A 300 1.42 -1.74 -6.56
CA GLU A 300 0.73 -1.84 -7.87
C GLU A 300 -0.40 -0.81 -8.04
N SER A 301 -0.99 -0.36 -6.94
CA SER A 301 -2.05 0.66 -6.91
C SER A 301 -1.56 2.04 -7.33
N ILE A 302 -0.25 2.29 -7.25
CA ILE A 302 0.42 3.55 -7.58
C ILE A 302 0.66 3.67 -9.10
N ALA A 303 0.62 2.56 -9.85
CA ALA A 303 0.78 2.56 -11.31
C ALA A 303 -0.48 3.04 -12.04
N ARG A 304 -0.92 4.28 -11.78
CA ARG A 304 -2.12 4.90 -12.37
C ARG A 304 -1.77 6.13 -13.16
N ARG A 305 -2.60 6.46 -14.14
CA ARG A 305 -2.49 7.72 -14.88
C ARG A 305 -2.54 8.89 -13.89
N GLY A 306 -1.58 9.80 -14.00
CA GLY A 306 -1.44 10.94 -13.10
C GLY A 306 -0.40 10.76 -12.00
N SER A 307 0.13 9.56 -11.80
CA SER A 307 1.26 9.34 -10.88
C SER A 307 2.52 10.03 -11.37
N GLN A 308 3.19 10.72 -10.47
CA GLN A 308 4.37 11.54 -10.75
C GLN A 308 5.59 10.91 -10.08
N PHE A 309 6.65 10.72 -10.85
CA PHE A 309 7.88 10.07 -10.39
C PHE A 309 9.04 11.05 -10.53
N TRP A 310 9.93 11.12 -9.54
CA TRP A 310 11.13 11.95 -9.63
C TRP A 310 12.32 11.30 -8.94
N ILE A 311 13.52 11.74 -9.31
CA ILE A 311 14.76 11.28 -8.69
C ILE A 311 15.05 12.20 -7.49
N VAL A 312 15.14 11.62 -6.29
CA VAL A 312 15.42 12.41 -5.07
C VAL A 312 16.88 12.85 -5.10
N ARG A 313 17.09 14.17 -5.10
CA ARG A 313 18.42 14.78 -5.07
C ARG A 313 18.72 15.28 -3.65
N PRO A 314 19.93 15.05 -3.10
CA PRO A 314 20.36 15.72 -1.88
C PRO A 314 20.46 17.21 -2.18
N GLN A 315 19.65 18.00 -1.48
CA GLN A 315 19.76 19.46 -1.53
C GLN A 315 20.68 19.89 -0.41
N VAL A 316 21.86 20.39 -0.78
CA VAL A 316 22.78 21.02 0.17
C VAL A 316 22.26 22.44 0.40
N ASP A 317 21.53 22.63 1.50
CA ASP A 317 21.09 23.95 1.95
C ASP A 317 21.97 24.42 3.11
N LEU A 318 22.19 25.73 3.21
CA LEU A 318 22.95 26.39 4.27
C LEU A 318 22.32 26.17 5.66
N ALA A 319 21.04 25.76 5.72
CA ALA A 319 20.28 25.42 6.93
C ALA A 319 20.45 23.96 7.40
N GLY A 320 21.32 23.18 6.76
CA GLY A 320 21.56 21.78 7.07
C GLY A 320 21.32 20.87 5.86
N VAL A 321 22.07 19.77 5.83
CA VAL A 321 22.06 18.83 4.70
C VAL A 321 20.86 17.90 4.82
N ARG A 322 19.85 18.04 3.94
CA ARG A 322 18.76 17.07 3.79
C ARG A 322 19.13 16.06 2.70
N GLY A 323 18.90 14.77 2.97
CA GLY A 323 19.23 13.69 2.03
C GLY A 323 20.67 13.20 2.13
N LEU A 324 21.36 13.36 3.27
CA LEU A 324 22.70 12.80 3.50
C LEU A 324 22.73 11.28 3.36
N GLU A 325 21.60 10.59 3.59
CA GLU A 325 21.43 9.17 3.27
C GLU A 325 21.66 8.83 1.79
N THR A 326 21.60 9.81 0.89
CA THR A 326 21.87 9.66 -0.56
C THR A 326 23.27 10.09 -0.99
N VAL A 327 24.04 10.69 -0.09
CA VAL A 327 25.41 11.16 -0.37
C VAL A 327 26.41 10.00 -0.28
N ILE A 328 26.12 9.00 0.56
CA ILE A 328 26.93 7.79 0.75
C ILE A 328 26.16 6.52 0.30
N GLY A 329 24.85 6.61 0.08
CA GLY A 329 23.98 5.50 -0.33
C GLY A 329 23.47 5.59 -1.78
N ASP A 330 22.75 4.55 -2.22
CA ASP A 330 22.14 4.51 -3.55
C ASP A 330 21.09 5.60 -3.72
N LYS A 331 21.03 6.20 -4.91
CA LYS A 331 20.02 7.21 -5.24
C LYS A 331 18.63 6.58 -5.30
N LEU A 332 17.64 7.33 -4.81
CA LEU A 332 16.26 6.87 -4.61
C LEU A 332 15.32 7.52 -5.64
N LEU A 333 14.35 6.75 -6.12
CA LEU A 333 13.16 7.31 -6.78
C LEU A 333 12.10 7.60 -5.72
N ALA A 334 11.36 8.68 -5.92
CA ALA A 334 10.14 8.96 -5.19
C ALA A 334 8.94 8.99 -6.13
N VAL A 335 7.75 8.73 -5.58
CA VAL A 335 6.48 8.79 -6.30
C VAL A 335 5.41 9.48 -5.48
N GLU A 336 4.61 10.27 -6.17
CA GLU A 336 3.32 10.77 -5.72
C GLU A 336 2.22 10.05 -6.53
N PRO A 337 1.33 9.26 -5.89
CA PRO A 337 0.26 8.55 -6.57
C PRO A 337 -0.74 9.50 -7.22
N GLY A 338 -1.16 9.17 -8.43
CA GLY A 338 -2.28 9.84 -9.09
C GLY A 338 -3.64 9.48 -8.48
N PRO A 339 -4.73 10.07 -9.00
CA PRO A 339 -6.10 9.79 -8.56
C PRO A 339 -6.43 8.29 -8.55
N LEU A 340 -7.12 7.82 -7.50
CA LEU A 340 -7.42 6.40 -7.28
C LEU A 340 -8.35 5.80 -8.34
N ASP A 341 -9.16 6.64 -8.99
CA ASP A 341 -10.05 6.33 -10.11
C ASP A 341 -9.33 6.32 -11.48
N GLY A 342 -8.06 6.75 -11.53
CA GLY A 342 -7.25 6.76 -12.74
C GLY A 342 -6.98 5.35 -13.28
N PRO A 343 -6.97 5.16 -14.63
CA PRO A 343 -6.66 3.86 -15.23
C PRO A 343 -5.22 3.44 -14.95
N LEU A 344 -5.03 2.13 -14.75
CA LEU A 344 -3.72 1.54 -14.58
C LEU A 344 -2.86 1.78 -15.82
N THR A 345 -1.64 2.28 -15.62
CA THR A 345 -0.70 2.68 -16.67
C THR A 345 0.67 2.08 -16.36
N SER A 346 1.38 1.64 -17.40
CA SER A 346 2.72 1.03 -17.27
C SER A 346 3.86 1.94 -17.74
N ARG A 347 3.56 3.04 -18.43
CA ARG A 347 4.56 3.98 -18.96
C ARG A 347 4.37 5.35 -18.37
N PHE A 348 5.45 5.93 -17.86
CA PHE A 348 5.46 7.22 -17.19
C PHE A 348 6.61 8.08 -17.69
N VAL A 349 6.42 9.39 -17.58
CA VAL A 349 7.49 10.37 -17.77
C VAL A 349 7.92 10.83 -16.40
N GLY A 350 9.21 10.68 -16.11
CA GLY A 350 9.81 11.11 -14.88
C GLY A 350 10.04 12.63 -14.86
N LEU A 351 9.74 13.26 -13.73
CA LEU A 351 10.03 14.65 -13.45
C LEU A 351 11.49 14.80 -12.99
N GLU A 352 12.12 15.89 -13.42
CA GLU A 352 13.49 16.23 -13.02
C GLU A 352 13.56 16.82 -11.60
N GLU A 353 12.45 17.43 -11.16
CA GLU A 353 12.29 18.08 -9.87
C GLU A 353 11.05 17.54 -9.14
N PRO A 354 11.06 17.53 -7.79
CA PRO A 354 9.89 17.12 -7.02
C PRO A 354 8.70 18.03 -7.32
N PRO A 355 7.47 17.49 -7.37
CA PRO A 355 6.28 18.33 -7.51
C PRO A 355 6.15 19.28 -6.32
N LEU A 356 5.72 20.51 -6.60
CA LEU A 356 5.58 21.53 -5.56
C LEU A 356 4.44 21.15 -4.59
N PRO A 357 4.58 21.38 -3.26
CA PRO A 357 3.66 20.84 -2.23
C PRO A 357 2.19 21.29 -2.31
N ASP A 358 1.84 22.22 -3.20
CA ASP A 358 0.48 22.71 -3.39
C ASP A 358 0.09 22.80 -4.88
N ALA A 359 0.93 22.29 -5.79
CA ALA A 359 0.64 22.30 -7.22
C ALA A 359 -0.49 21.32 -7.55
N GLY A 360 -1.56 21.81 -8.20
CA GLY A 360 -2.68 20.98 -8.65
C GLY A 360 -3.77 20.74 -7.59
N ILE A 361 -3.78 21.46 -6.47
CA ILE A 361 -4.90 21.42 -5.52
C ILE A 361 -6.17 21.96 -6.20
N GLU A 362 -7.16 21.09 -6.42
CA GLU A 362 -8.46 21.49 -6.96
C GLU A 362 -9.17 22.46 -6.02
N GLY A 363 -9.69 23.54 -6.59
CA GLY A 363 -10.38 24.58 -5.84
C GLY A 363 -9.45 25.49 -5.03
N GLY A 364 -8.12 25.44 -5.19
CA GLY A 364 -7.21 26.43 -4.59
C GLY A 364 -7.42 27.84 -5.17
N LEU A 365 -7.23 28.89 -4.36
CA LEU A 365 -7.32 30.28 -4.83
C LEU A 365 -5.99 30.69 -5.46
N ALA A 366 -6.00 30.93 -6.76
CA ALA A 366 -4.82 31.40 -7.49
C ALA A 366 -4.70 32.92 -7.37
N ILE A 367 -3.56 33.42 -6.90
CA ILE A 367 -3.26 34.86 -6.79
C ILE A 367 -1.89 35.17 -7.39
N VAL A 368 -1.67 36.44 -7.73
CA VAL A 368 -0.42 36.90 -8.31
C VAL A 368 0.17 38.01 -7.44
N PHE A 369 1.38 37.81 -6.96
CA PHE A 369 2.18 38.84 -6.31
C PHE A 369 2.98 39.63 -7.33
N GLN A 370 2.92 40.95 -7.23
CA GLN A 370 3.74 41.87 -8.01
C GLN A 370 4.84 42.44 -7.11
N ALA A 371 6.09 42.20 -7.48
CA ALA A 371 7.25 42.67 -6.76
C ALA A 371 8.24 43.38 -7.71
N THR A 372 9.06 44.27 -7.18
CA THR A 372 10.12 44.94 -7.96
C THR A 372 11.35 44.05 -8.17
N LYS A 373 11.53 43.04 -7.30
CA LYS A 373 12.66 42.10 -7.31
C LYS A 373 12.18 40.68 -7.01
N ALA A 374 12.92 39.69 -7.49
CA ALA A 374 12.62 38.27 -7.27
C ALA A 374 13.16 37.73 -5.93
N ASP A 375 13.76 38.59 -5.10
CA ASP A 375 14.44 38.23 -3.86
C ASP A 375 13.49 37.48 -2.90
N GLY A 376 13.76 36.20 -2.66
CA GLY A 376 12.92 35.37 -1.79
C GLY A 376 11.58 34.94 -2.38
N LEU A 377 11.37 35.06 -3.69
CA LEU A 377 10.14 34.66 -4.39
C LEU A 377 10.39 33.47 -5.31
N GLY A 378 10.93 32.37 -4.77
CA GLY A 378 11.11 31.12 -5.52
C GLY A 378 9.88 30.21 -5.47
N PRO A 379 9.74 29.26 -6.42
CA PRO A 379 8.78 28.17 -6.31
C PRO A 379 8.92 27.41 -4.98
N GLY A 380 7.79 27.09 -4.35
CA GLY A 380 7.71 26.42 -3.05
C GLY A 380 7.85 27.33 -1.83
N VAL A 381 8.13 28.63 -2.02
CA VAL A 381 8.12 29.60 -0.92
C VAL A 381 6.73 29.62 -0.26
N PRO A 382 6.65 29.45 1.07
CA PRO A 382 5.38 29.38 1.78
C PRO A 382 4.72 30.76 1.94
N VAL A 383 3.39 30.77 1.81
CA VAL A 383 2.54 31.91 2.16
C VAL A 383 1.93 31.67 3.54
N PHE A 384 2.05 32.64 4.43
CA PHE A 384 1.65 32.56 5.83
C PHE A 384 0.56 33.59 6.18
N TYR A 385 -0.39 33.16 7.01
CA TYR A 385 -1.32 34.02 7.72
C TYR A 385 -1.13 33.80 9.21
N ARG A 386 -0.71 34.82 9.95
CA ARG A 386 -0.48 34.75 11.41
C ARG A 386 0.44 33.59 11.83
N GLY A 387 1.49 33.33 11.05
CA GLY A 387 2.43 32.22 11.29
C GLY A 387 1.93 30.83 10.91
N ILE A 388 0.70 30.68 10.40
CA ILE A 388 0.20 29.42 9.84
C ILE A 388 0.39 29.44 8.32
N ARG A 389 1.06 28.41 7.77
CA ARG A 389 1.20 28.27 6.31
C ARG A 389 -0.19 28.08 5.72
N VAL A 390 -0.58 28.88 4.74
CA VAL A 390 -1.88 28.77 4.06
C VAL A 390 -1.76 28.45 2.57
N GLY A 391 -0.56 28.57 2.00
CA GLY A 391 -0.30 28.29 0.59
C GLY A 391 1.18 28.29 0.25
N SER A 392 1.49 28.34 -1.04
CA SER A 392 2.86 28.51 -1.54
C SER A 392 2.90 29.16 -2.93
N ILE A 393 4.08 29.68 -3.28
CA ILE A 393 4.39 30.19 -4.62
C ILE A 393 4.58 29.00 -5.57
N LEU A 394 3.88 29.00 -6.70
CA LEU A 394 3.96 27.99 -7.74
C LEU A 394 5.01 28.34 -8.79
N SER A 395 5.09 29.60 -9.19
CA SER A 395 6.02 30.05 -10.23
C SER A 395 6.34 31.53 -10.06
N THR A 396 7.48 31.95 -10.59
CA THR A 396 7.90 33.35 -10.60
C THR A 396 8.46 33.67 -11.96
N VAL A 397 7.89 34.69 -12.58
CA VAL A 397 8.24 35.12 -13.94
C VAL A 397 8.45 36.62 -13.97
N LEU A 398 9.19 37.11 -14.97
CA LEU A 398 9.23 38.52 -15.30
C LEU A 398 7.94 38.87 -16.07
N ALA A 399 7.28 39.96 -15.71
CA ALA A 399 6.13 40.49 -16.45
C ALA A 399 6.52 40.70 -17.92
N GLY A 400 5.56 40.55 -18.84
CA GLY A 400 5.83 40.60 -20.29
C GLY A 400 6.42 41.94 -20.77
N ASP A 401 6.21 43.01 -20.01
CA ASP A 401 6.77 44.35 -20.23
C ASP A 401 8.10 44.61 -19.50
N GLY A 402 8.55 43.65 -18.68
CA GLY A 402 9.76 43.76 -17.86
C GLY A 402 9.64 44.68 -16.64
N SER A 403 8.45 45.20 -16.34
CA SER A 403 8.27 46.24 -15.31
C SER A 403 8.25 45.70 -13.88
N ALA A 404 7.87 44.43 -13.71
CA ALA A 404 7.71 43.79 -12.42
C ALA A 404 7.99 42.29 -12.50
N ILE A 405 8.26 41.69 -11.35
CA ILE A 405 8.23 40.24 -11.14
C ILE A 405 6.81 39.84 -10.77
N GLU A 406 6.25 38.87 -11.48
CA GLU A 406 4.96 38.25 -11.18
C GLU A 406 5.20 36.85 -10.58
N ALA A 407 4.91 36.71 -9.28
CA ALA A 407 4.94 35.42 -8.59
C ALA A 407 3.52 34.89 -8.43
N GLN A 408 3.22 33.76 -9.09
CA GLN A 408 1.93 33.09 -8.97
C GLN A 408 1.94 32.22 -7.72
N ALA A 409 0.94 32.39 -6.87
CA ALA A 409 0.78 31.61 -5.65
C ALA A 409 -0.60 30.95 -5.62
N VAL A 410 -0.68 29.84 -4.89
CA VAL A 410 -1.94 29.16 -4.61
C VAL A 410 -2.19 29.12 -3.11
N ILE A 411 -3.40 29.50 -2.71
CA ILE A 411 -3.90 29.40 -1.35
C ILE A 411 -4.83 28.21 -1.26
N ARG A 412 -4.66 27.38 -0.22
CA ARG A 412 -5.42 26.14 -0.09
C ARG A 412 -6.93 26.40 0.05
N PRO A 413 -7.80 25.51 -0.45
CA PRO A 413 -9.25 25.68 -0.46
C PRO A 413 -9.86 26.07 0.90
N GLU A 414 -9.34 25.48 1.98
CA GLU A 414 -9.80 25.75 3.35
C GLU A 414 -9.48 27.16 3.85
N PHE A 415 -8.51 27.85 3.24
CA PHE A 415 -8.07 29.20 3.60
C PHE A 415 -8.48 30.28 2.61
N ARG A 416 -9.15 29.94 1.48
CA ARG A 416 -9.65 30.94 0.51
C ARG A 416 -10.40 32.12 1.16
N PRO A 417 -11.31 31.91 2.13
CA PRO A 417 -12.07 33.02 2.70
C PRO A 417 -11.23 33.96 3.57
N LEU A 418 -9.96 33.63 3.85
CA LEU A 418 -9.06 34.53 4.56
C LEU A 418 -8.52 35.64 3.65
N VAL A 419 -8.42 35.40 2.34
CA VAL A 419 -7.84 36.37 1.41
C VAL A 419 -8.91 37.33 0.94
N ARG A 420 -8.71 38.62 1.23
CA ARG A 420 -9.60 39.71 0.83
C ARG A 420 -8.94 40.58 -0.23
N GLU A 421 -9.74 41.31 -1.01
CA GLU A 421 -9.23 42.24 -2.02
C GLU A 421 -8.38 43.37 -1.41
N ASN A 422 -8.59 43.71 -0.14
CA ASN A 422 -7.82 44.69 0.63
C ASN A 422 -6.81 44.04 1.60
N ALA A 423 -6.37 42.80 1.32
CA ALA A 423 -5.31 42.16 2.09
C ALA A 423 -3.95 42.75 1.70
N GLU A 424 -3.11 43.01 2.70
CA GLU A 424 -1.75 43.53 2.52
C GLU A 424 -0.74 42.41 2.65
N PHE A 425 0.14 42.27 1.67
CA PHE A 425 1.14 41.22 1.58
C PHE A 425 2.55 41.81 1.69
N TRP A 426 3.45 41.14 2.40
CA TRP A 426 4.85 41.54 2.47
C TRP A 426 5.81 40.37 2.40
N ASN A 427 7.03 40.67 1.98
CA ASN A 427 8.16 39.78 2.03
C ASN A 427 8.73 39.76 3.45
N ALA A 428 8.62 38.64 4.15
CA ALA A 428 9.14 38.45 5.51
C ALA A 428 10.57 37.88 5.52
N SER A 429 11.35 38.11 4.45
CA SER A 429 12.77 37.75 4.37
C SER A 429 13.68 38.95 4.68
N GLY A 430 14.63 38.75 5.59
CA GLY A 430 15.60 39.77 5.99
C GLY A 430 15.51 40.21 7.45
N VAL A 431 16.60 40.83 7.92
CA VAL A 431 16.76 41.36 9.29
C VAL A 431 16.20 42.78 9.35
N SER A 432 15.20 43.04 10.20
CA SER A 432 14.82 44.41 10.57
C SER A 432 15.69 44.88 11.74
N VAL A 433 16.57 45.84 11.50
CA VAL A 433 17.28 46.57 12.57
C VAL A 433 16.61 47.92 12.74
N GLU A 434 15.78 48.06 13.77
CA GLU A 434 15.25 49.36 14.18
C GLU A 434 16.25 50.04 15.13
N ALA A 435 17.02 50.99 14.60
CA ALA A 435 17.91 51.82 15.41
C ALA A 435 17.13 53.02 16.00
N ALA A 436 16.48 52.81 17.15
CA ALA A 436 15.96 53.91 17.95
C ALA A 436 17.08 54.50 18.82
N LEU A 437 17.38 55.80 18.66
CA LEU A 437 18.49 56.51 19.33
C LEU A 437 18.44 56.57 20.86
N THR A 438 17.51 55.86 21.51
CA THR A 438 17.36 55.82 22.98
C THR A 438 17.04 54.45 23.59
N SER A 439 16.93 53.36 22.81
CA SER A 439 16.89 52.00 23.37
C SER A 439 17.18 50.93 22.31
N PHE A 440 18.32 50.24 22.43
CA PHE A 440 18.66 49.10 21.57
C PHE A 440 17.77 47.90 21.93
N ARG A 441 16.72 47.64 21.15
CA ARG A 441 15.90 46.42 21.27
C ARG A 441 16.18 45.53 20.06
N VAL A 442 17.18 44.65 20.19
CA VAL A 442 17.53 43.70 19.12
C VAL A 442 16.68 42.44 19.30
N GLN A 443 15.64 42.27 18.49
CA GLN A 443 14.92 40.99 18.39
C GLN A 443 15.61 40.10 17.37
N VAL A 444 16.50 39.24 17.85
CA VAL A 444 17.16 38.21 17.03
C VAL A 444 16.27 36.96 17.03
N GLY A 445 15.42 36.82 16.00
CA GLY A 445 14.73 35.55 15.72
C GLY A 445 15.71 34.42 15.31
N PRO A 446 15.23 33.18 15.12
CA PRO A 446 16.09 32.07 14.69
C PRO A 446 16.64 32.29 13.27
N VAL A 447 17.97 32.25 13.13
CA VAL A 447 18.74 32.49 11.89
C VAL A 447 18.27 31.59 10.72
N GLU A 448 17.76 30.42 11.05
CA GLU A 448 17.30 29.37 10.14
C GLU A 448 16.05 29.77 9.32
N SER A 449 15.30 30.79 9.75
CA SER A 449 14.07 31.26 9.11
C SER A 449 14.25 32.43 8.12
N TRP A 450 15.48 32.95 8.00
CA TRP A 450 15.77 34.18 7.25
C TRP A 450 16.32 33.97 5.84
N LEU A 451 16.80 32.75 5.55
CA LEU A 451 17.45 32.41 4.27
C LEU A 451 16.48 31.90 3.21
N ARG A 452 15.31 31.39 3.61
CA ARG A 452 14.25 31.01 2.68
C ARG A 452 13.21 32.12 2.71
N GLY A 453 12.97 32.73 1.55
CA GLY A 453 11.91 33.71 1.39
C GLY A 453 10.59 33.24 2.02
N ARG A 454 9.85 34.15 2.64
CA ARG A 454 8.53 33.88 3.21
C ARG A 454 7.61 35.03 2.82
N VAL A 455 6.39 34.71 2.43
CA VAL A 455 5.35 35.71 2.20
C VAL A 455 4.37 35.65 3.35
N GLU A 456 4.07 36.80 3.93
CA GLU A 456 3.05 36.94 4.98
C GLU A 456 1.99 37.95 4.53
N PHE A 457 0.78 37.81 5.07
CA PHE A 457 -0.27 38.80 4.84
C PHE A 457 -1.15 39.03 6.07
N ALA A 458 -1.77 40.20 6.07
CA ALA A 458 -2.73 40.64 7.06
C ALA A 458 -3.98 41.18 6.36
N VAL A 459 -5.11 41.13 7.06
CA VAL A 459 -6.38 41.65 6.59
C VAL A 459 -6.84 42.74 7.56
N PRO A 460 -7.28 43.91 7.08
CA PRO A 460 -7.82 44.96 7.93
C PRO A 460 -8.98 44.49 8.82
N ASN A 461 -9.17 45.17 9.96
CA ASN A 461 -10.29 44.91 10.89
C ASN A 461 -11.67 45.09 10.24
N THR A 462 -11.74 45.82 9.13
CA THR A 462 -12.89 45.93 8.22
C THR A 462 -12.57 45.18 6.92
N PRO A 463 -12.87 43.87 6.85
CA PRO A 463 -12.52 43.06 5.69
C PRO A 463 -13.31 43.48 4.45
N GLY A 464 -12.62 43.58 3.32
CA GLY A 464 -13.25 43.72 2.01
C GLY A 464 -13.87 42.39 1.50
N PRO A 465 -14.33 42.35 0.24
CA PRO A 465 -14.83 41.13 -0.39
C PRO A 465 -13.72 40.06 -0.53
N GLU A 466 -14.12 38.78 -0.67
CA GLU A 466 -13.16 37.69 -0.90
C GLU A 466 -12.45 37.87 -2.25
N ALA A 467 -11.14 37.62 -2.27
CA ALA A 467 -10.35 37.70 -3.49
C ALA A 467 -10.78 36.60 -4.49
N LYS A 468 -10.78 36.96 -5.76
CA LYS A 468 -11.09 36.06 -6.88
C LYS A 468 -9.80 35.43 -7.43
N ASP A 469 -9.96 34.34 -8.18
CA ASP A 469 -8.83 33.73 -8.90
C ASP A 469 -8.23 34.75 -9.88
N GLY A 470 -6.90 34.84 -9.89
CA GLY A 470 -6.14 35.82 -10.65
C GLY A 470 -6.04 37.21 -10.00
N ALA A 471 -6.53 37.39 -8.77
CA ALA A 471 -6.35 38.64 -8.03
C ALA A 471 -4.85 38.98 -7.88
N ARG A 472 -4.53 40.25 -8.10
CA ARG A 472 -3.17 40.78 -8.10
C ARG A 472 -2.94 41.59 -6.84
N PHE A 473 -1.84 41.31 -6.13
CA PHE A 473 -1.46 41.99 -4.91
C PHE A 473 -0.04 42.53 -5.04
N LEU A 474 0.17 43.77 -4.59
CA LEU A 474 1.52 44.32 -4.47
C LEU A 474 2.19 43.67 -3.26
N LEU A 475 3.43 43.21 -3.45
CA LEU A 475 4.22 42.65 -2.37
C LEU A 475 5.13 43.75 -1.80
N ALA A 476 4.84 44.17 -0.57
CA ALA A 476 5.67 45.14 0.14
C ALA A 476 7.00 44.51 0.60
N ASP A 477 8.08 45.30 0.62
CA ASP A 477 9.38 44.84 1.15
C ASP A 477 9.36 44.67 2.68
N ARG A 478 8.50 45.42 3.39
CA ARG A 478 8.36 45.39 4.85
C ARG A 478 6.91 45.62 5.26
N PRO A 479 6.47 45.05 6.40
CA PRO A 479 5.14 45.32 6.92
C PRO A 479 5.04 46.73 7.50
N ASP A 480 3.90 47.38 7.31
CA ASP A 480 3.53 48.53 8.14
C ASP A 480 3.21 48.03 9.57
N PRO A 481 3.68 48.71 10.63
CA PRO A 481 3.35 48.37 12.01
C PRO A 481 1.84 48.23 12.28
N GLU A 482 0.98 48.97 11.57
CA GLU A 482 -0.48 48.88 11.73
C GLU A 482 -1.01 47.49 11.34
N TRP A 483 -0.48 46.89 10.28
CA TRP A 483 -0.94 45.61 9.73
C TRP A 483 -0.81 44.47 10.76
N LEU A 484 0.22 44.54 11.60
CA LEU A 484 0.50 43.56 12.64
C LEU A 484 -0.49 43.61 13.81
N THR A 485 -1.27 44.69 13.93
CA THR A 485 -2.29 44.86 14.98
C THR A 485 -3.67 44.38 14.56
N TRP A 486 -3.90 44.12 13.27
CA TRP A 486 -5.21 43.76 12.76
C TRP A 486 -5.64 42.35 13.18
N SER A 487 -6.91 42.24 13.59
CA SER A 487 -7.52 40.99 14.01
C SER A 487 -8.99 40.83 13.65
N PRO A 488 -9.33 40.80 12.34
CA PRO A 488 -10.70 40.56 11.91
C PRO A 488 -11.16 39.13 12.22
N ALA A 489 -12.46 39.00 12.48
CA ALA A 489 -13.13 37.71 12.59
C ALA A 489 -13.47 37.17 11.19
N LEU A 490 -12.62 36.29 10.64
CA LEU A 490 -12.81 35.65 9.34
C LEU A 490 -13.15 34.16 9.50
N THR A 491 -14.12 33.67 8.74
CA THR A 491 -14.46 32.24 8.72
C THR A 491 -13.47 31.47 7.85
N THR A 492 -13.15 30.23 8.20
CA THR A 492 -12.36 29.34 7.34
C THR A 492 -13.30 28.39 6.58
N GLY A 493 -12.85 27.88 5.42
CA GLY A 493 -13.62 27.02 4.53
C GLY A 493 -14.12 25.71 5.15
N ARG A 494 -13.62 25.34 6.35
CA ARG A 494 -14.18 24.24 7.18
C ARG A 494 -15.67 24.41 7.47
N SER A 495 -16.18 25.63 7.45
CA SER A 495 -17.60 25.95 7.72
C SER A 495 -18.55 25.71 6.54
N LYS A 496 -18.07 25.53 5.29
CA LYS A 496 -18.94 25.51 4.09
C LYS A 496 -19.05 24.15 3.37
N ALA A 497 -18.20 23.17 3.66
CA ALA A 497 -18.21 21.90 2.92
C ALA A 497 -19.32 20.93 3.40
N GLY A 498 -20.42 20.83 2.66
CA GLY A 498 -21.37 19.71 2.74
C GLY A 498 -22.29 19.66 3.96
N PHE A 499 -22.51 20.79 4.65
CA PHE A 499 -23.42 20.88 5.80
C PHE A 499 -24.89 20.90 5.35
N GLN A 500 -25.62 19.81 5.55
CA GLN A 500 -27.08 19.78 5.37
C GLN A 500 -27.72 20.46 6.57
N ARG A 501 -28.33 21.62 6.35
CA ARG A 501 -28.91 22.43 7.43
C ARG A 501 -30.11 21.71 8.06
N PRO A 502 -30.23 21.68 9.39
CA PRO A 502 -31.46 21.22 10.02
C PRO A 502 -32.63 22.12 9.58
N PRO A 503 -33.78 21.55 9.23
CA PRO A 503 -34.97 22.27 8.79
C PRO A 503 -35.62 22.99 9.98
N VAL A 504 -35.12 24.15 10.42
CA VAL A 504 -35.74 24.91 11.52
C VAL A 504 -36.90 25.78 11.02
N GLU A 505 -38.00 25.81 11.77
CA GLU A 505 -39.23 26.53 11.45
C GLU A 505 -39.40 27.75 12.36
N ARG A 506 -39.70 28.92 11.79
CA ARG A 506 -39.97 30.12 12.60
C ARG A 506 -41.36 29.98 13.24
N ALA A 507 -41.43 30.19 14.55
CA ALA A 507 -42.67 30.16 15.31
C ALA A 507 -42.97 31.51 15.95
N LEU A 508 -44.25 31.87 15.92
CA LEU A 508 -44.79 33.08 16.53
C LEU A 508 -45.83 32.69 17.57
N LEU A 509 -45.51 32.91 18.84
CA LEU A 509 -46.44 32.78 19.96
C LEU A 509 -47.24 34.07 20.08
N THR A 510 -48.56 33.97 20.12
CA THR A 510 -49.47 35.11 20.33
C THR A 510 -50.42 34.82 21.47
N TRP A 511 -50.62 35.79 22.36
CA TRP A 511 -51.57 35.69 23.47
C TRP A 511 -52.15 37.06 23.80
N THR A 512 -53.26 37.07 24.54
CA THR A 512 -53.90 38.30 25.01
C THR A 512 -53.78 38.41 26.52
N SER A 513 -53.21 39.50 27.02
CA SER A 513 -53.22 39.84 28.44
C SER A 513 -54.30 40.87 28.74
N GLN A 514 -55.00 40.70 29.86
CA GLN A 514 -56.04 41.63 30.32
C GLN A 514 -55.50 42.41 31.51
N SER A 515 -55.46 43.75 31.40
CA SER A 515 -55.03 44.64 32.48
C SER A 515 -56.10 45.70 32.74
N TRP A 516 -56.69 45.66 33.94
CA TRP A 516 -57.66 46.56 34.59
C TRP A 516 -58.87 47.06 33.75
N PHE A 517 -58.70 47.50 32.49
CA PHE A 517 -59.78 47.74 31.49
C PHE A 517 -59.36 47.61 30.00
N ARG A 518 -58.18 47.05 29.67
CA ARG A 518 -57.72 46.87 28.28
C ARG A 518 -57.15 45.48 28.02
N THR A 519 -57.54 44.91 26.88
CA THR A 519 -56.94 43.69 26.32
C THR A 519 -55.79 44.10 25.41
N LYS A 520 -54.58 43.62 25.69
CA LYS A 520 -53.40 43.87 24.86
C LYS A 520 -52.93 42.56 24.25
N ALA A 521 -52.82 42.53 22.92
CA ALA A 521 -52.18 41.43 22.21
C ALA A 521 -50.67 41.52 22.42
N GLN A 522 -50.05 40.40 22.77
CA GLN A 522 -48.61 40.25 22.91
C GLN A 522 -48.15 39.11 22.00
N SER A 523 -46.93 39.22 21.49
CA SER A 523 -46.32 38.20 20.67
C SER A 523 -44.84 38.05 20.97
N THR A 524 -44.34 36.82 20.93
CA THR A 524 -42.90 36.53 20.96
C THR A 524 -42.58 35.53 19.86
N ALA A 525 -41.37 35.60 19.31
CA ALA A 525 -40.94 34.75 18.21
C ALA A 525 -39.73 33.90 18.62
N GLY A 526 -39.60 32.74 17.99
CA GLY A 526 -38.43 31.89 18.12
C GLY A 526 -38.42 30.81 17.05
N TRP A 527 -37.53 29.84 17.20
CA TRP A 527 -37.38 28.74 16.25
C TRP A 527 -37.81 27.41 16.86
N LEU A 528 -38.44 26.58 16.03
CA LEU A 528 -38.83 25.20 16.34
C LEU A 528 -38.05 24.23 15.46
N LEU A 529 -37.66 23.11 16.03
CA LEU A 529 -36.96 22.04 15.36
C LEU A 529 -37.91 20.84 15.16
N PRO A 530 -38.21 20.44 13.91
CA PRO A 530 -39.02 19.26 13.63
C PRO A 530 -38.23 17.98 13.94
N VAL A 531 -38.87 17.13 14.73
CA VAL A 531 -38.36 15.82 15.19
C VAL A 531 -39.41 14.75 14.92
N LYS A 532 -39.05 13.46 15.07
CA LYS A 532 -39.96 12.34 14.72
C LYS A 532 -41.33 12.41 15.41
N GLU A 533 -41.38 12.93 16.63
CA GLU A 533 -42.59 12.97 17.46
C GLU A 533 -43.31 14.32 17.46
N GLY A 534 -42.81 15.33 16.72
CA GLY A 534 -43.40 16.67 16.66
C GLY A 534 -42.36 17.78 16.52
N TYR A 535 -42.46 18.84 17.32
CA TYR A 535 -41.58 20.00 17.26
C TYR A 535 -40.93 20.29 18.61
N LEU A 536 -39.61 20.36 18.65
CA LEU A 536 -38.86 20.82 19.81
C LEU A 536 -38.71 22.33 19.77
N GLY A 537 -38.83 22.97 20.93
CA GLY A 537 -38.53 24.37 21.06
C GLY A 537 -38.21 24.81 22.48
N PRO A 538 -37.76 26.06 22.64
CA PRO A 538 -37.52 26.66 23.95
C PRO A 538 -38.81 26.73 24.77
N ARG A 539 -38.72 26.46 26.08
CA ARG A 539 -39.84 26.49 27.03
C ARG A 539 -40.70 27.77 26.96
N ASP A 540 -40.10 28.90 26.64
CA ASP A 540 -40.74 30.22 26.61
C ASP A 540 -41.80 30.33 25.50
N LEU A 541 -41.68 29.51 24.46
CA LEU A 541 -42.71 29.40 23.41
C LEU A 541 -43.89 28.53 23.85
N PHE A 542 -43.81 27.87 25.01
CA PHE A 542 -44.80 26.95 25.55
C PHE A 542 -45.21 27.30 26.99
N PRO A 543 -45.78 28.49 27.23
CA PRO A 543 -46.23 28.90 28.56
C PRO A 543 -47.30 27.94 29.11
N ALA A 544 -47.23 27.64 30.42
CA ALA A 544 -48.20 26.77 31.10
C ALA A 544 -49.52 27.51 31.45
N ASP A 545 -49.45 28.80 31.76
CA ASP A 545 -50.51 29.54 32.45
C ASP A 545 -51.30 30.51 31.55
N LEU A 546 -51.25 30.32 30.22
CA LEU A 546 -51.90 31.22 29.25
C LEU A 546 -52.96 30.47 28.42
N PRO A 547 -54.25 30.56 28.78
CA PRO A 547 -55.33 29.84 28.09
C PRO A 547 -55.63 30.37 26.69
N THR A 548 -55.28 31.63 26.38
CA THR A 548 -55.48 32.27 25.06
C THR A 548 -54.26 32.19 24.15
N ALA A 549 -53.24 31.41 24.51
CA ALA A 549 -52.00 31.32 23.77
C ALA A 549 -52.14 30.41 22.53
N SER A 550 -51.79 30.96 21.36
CA SER A 550 -51.70 30.22 20.11
C SER A 550 -50.31 30.36 19.49
N LEU A 551 -49.79 29.26 18.95
CA LEU A 551 -48.47 29.16 18.34
C LEU A 551 -48.63 28.95 16.84
N THR A 552 -48.12 29.87 16.03
CA THR A 552 -48.17 29.79 14.56
C THR A 552 -46.79 29.48 14.00
N PHE A 553 -46.66 28.40 13.23
CA PHE A 553 -45.40 27.94 12.62
C PHE A 553 -45.70 27.03 11.42
N ALA A 554 -44.79 26.93 10.45
CA ALA A 554 -44.95 26.07 9.25
C ALA A 554 -46.32 26.19 8.55
N GLY A 555 -46.92 27.40 8.54
CA GLY A 555 -48.25 27.66 7.96
C GLY A 555 -49.45 27.11 8.76
N ARG A 556 -49.23 26.66 10.00
CA ARG A 556 -50.25 26.09 10.90
C ARG A 556 -50.34 26.90 12.19
N THR A 557 -51.52 26.95 12.81
CA THR A 557 -51.75 27.56 14.11
C THR A 557 -52.26 26.52 15.09
N VAL A 558 -51.58 26.36 16.23
CA VAL A 558 -51.90 25.38 17.27
C VAL A 558 -52.26 26.13 18.55
N GLU A 559 -53.42 25.82 19.12
CA GLU A 559 -53.81 26.30 20.45
C GLU A 559 -53.05 25.54 21.53
N LEU A 560 -52.28 26.26 22.34
CA LEU A 560 -51.39 25.62 23.32
C LEU A 560 -52.14 24.99 24.51
N ALA A 561 -53.40 25.37 24.73
CA ALA A 561 -54.24 24.82 25.79
C ALA A 561 -54.68 23.37 25.50
N SER A 562 -54.88 23.01 24.24
CA SER A 562 -55.32 21.68 23.80
C SER A 562 -54.19 20.78 23.29
N ALA A 563 -52.98 21.33 23.13
CA ALA A 563 -51.84 20.60 22.61
C ALA A 563 -51.13 19.72 23.67
N THR A 564 -50.69 18.53 23.25
CA THR A 564 -49.90 17.64 24.10
C THR A 564 -48.43 18.09 24.13
N LYS A 565 -47.97 18.50 25.32
CA LYS A 565 -46.61 19.00 25.56
C LYS A 565 -45.85 18.00 26.45
N VAL A 566 -44.61 17.68 26.10
CA VAL A 566 -43.71 16.83 26.90
C VAL A 566 -42.44 17.60 27.22
N GLU A 567 -42.11 17.73 28.50
CA GLU A 567 -40.86 18.39 28.92
C GLU A 567 -39.65 17.50 28.59
N ARG A 568 -38.64 18.06 27.91
CA ARG A 568 -37.36 17.40 27.57
C ARG A 568 -36.22 18.12 28.27
N GLY A 569 -36.17 17.97 29.59
CA GLY A 569 -35.29 18.74 30.46
C GLY A 569 -35.88 20.11 30.85
N PRO A 570 -35.12 20.96 31.57
CA PRO A 570 -35.65 22.19 32.16
C PRO A 570 -36.01 23.28 31.15
N GLU A 571 -35.32 23.32 30.00
CA GLU A 571 -35.34 24.45 29.05
C GLU A 571 -36.05 24.14 27.71
N ILE A 572 -36.33 22.87 27.43
CA ILE A 572 -36.79 22.40 26.12
C ILE A 572 -38.12 21.64 26.27
N VAL A 573 -39.06 21.95 25.38
CA VAL A 573 -40.38 21.32 25.35
C VAL A 573 -40.60 20.71 23.97
N LEU A 574 -41.14 19.49 23.96
CA LEU A 574 -41.62 18.78 22.78
C LEU A 574 -43.13 18.99 22.64
N LEU A 575 -43.54 19.68 21.57
CA LEU A 575 -44.92 19.75 21.13
C LEU A 575 -45.23 18.52 20.27
N LYS A 576 -46.05 17.59 20.77
CA LYS A 576 -46.46 16.42 20.00
C LYS A 576 -47.50 16.80 18.95
N THR A 577 -47.24 16.43 17.70
CA THR A 577 -48.19 16.61 16.60
C THR A 577 -48.62 15.27 16.02
N PRO A 578 -49.89 15.08 15.66
CA PRO A 578 -50.37 13.82 15.09
C PRO A 578 -49.81 13.53 13.68
N ASP A 579 -49.42 14.57 12.94
CA ASP A 579 -48.73 14.43 11.65
C ASP A 579 -47.20 14.40 11.85
N SER A 580 -46.52 13.50 11.14
CA SER A 580 -45.05 13.48 11.07
C SER A 580 -44.53 14.65 10.22
N PRO A 581 -43.56 15.44 10.70
CA PRO A 581 -42.95 16.51 9.92
C PRO A 581 -42.25 15.98 8.66
N PRO A 582 -42.30 16.71 7.53
CA PRO A 582 -41.73 16.26 6.25
C PRO A 582 -40.19 16.22 6.22
N LEU A 583 -39.52 16.97 7.11
CA LEU A 583 -38.07 16.99 7.26
C LEU A 583 -37.76 16.86 8.75
N VAL A 584 -36.95 15.85 9.13
CA VAL A 584 -36.68 15.51 10.53
C VAL A 584 -35.19 15.66 10.81
N ALA A 585 -34.83 16.42 11.84
CA ALA A 585 -33.46 16.52 12.29
C ALA A 585 -32.99 15.24 12.99
N THR A 586 -31.71 14.88 12.83
CA THR A 586 -31.11 13.77 13.58
C THR A 586 -30.66 14.29 14.94
N GLU A 587 -31.19 13.73 16.02
CA GLU A 587 -30.93 14.18 17.39
C GLU A 587 -29.94 13.27 18.11
N ARG A 588 -29.06 13.86 18.91
CA ARG A 588 -28.17 13.14 19.81
C ARG A 588 -28.04 13.88 21.14
N THR A 589 -28.01 13.14 22.23
CA THR A 589 -27.69 13.71 23.54
C THR A 589 -26.18 13.88 23.69
N ALA A 590 -25.76 15.04 24.21
CA ALA A 590 -24.37 15.34 24.48
C ALA A 590 -24.20 15.83 25.92
N ASN A 591 -23.25 15.24 26.64
CA ASN A 591 -23.02 15.55 28.06
C ASN A 591 -21.97 16.66 28.26
N GLN A 592 -21.21 17.00 27.22
CA GLN A 592 -20.17 18.04 27.23
C GLN A 592 -20.26 18.89 25.96
N PRO A 593 -19.78 20.14 25.99
CA PRO A 593 -19.72 20.99 24.80
C PRO A 593 -18.85 20.36 23.72
N GLU A 594 -19.34 20.36 22.49
CA GLU A 594 -18.62 19.91 21.30
C GLU A 594 -18.47 21.08 20.32
N ASP A 595 -17.46 21.01 19.44
CA ASP A 595 -17.36 21.93 18.31
C ASP A 595 -18.62 21.78 17.45
N GLY A 596 -19.27 22.89 17.12
CA GLY A 596 -20.56 22.84 16.43
C GLY A 596 -20.94 24.13 15.74
N TYR A 597 -22.06 24.06 15.04
CA TYR A 597 -22.64 25.16 14.28
C TYR A 597 -23.99 25.54 14.87
N LEU A 598 -24.19 26.83 15.09
CA LEU A 598 -25.50 27.38 15.42
C LEU A 598 -26.23 27.79 14.13
N VAL A 599 -27.45 27.30 13.97
CA VAL A 599 -28.23 27.45 12.73
C VAL A 599 -29.62 28.02 13.05
N ALA A 600 -29.90 29.22 12.53
CA ALA A 600 -31.19 29.88 12.58
C ALA A 600 -31.70 30.15 11.16
N GLY A 601 -32.75 29.45 10.75
CA GLY A 601 -33.37 29.59 9.42
C GLY A 601 -32.38 29.52 8.25
N ASN A 602 -32.43 30.56 7.42
CA ASN A 602 -31.60 30.69 6.22
C ASN A 602 -30.29 31.46 6.45
N ASP A 603 -30.07 31.98 7.66
CA ASP A 603 -28.85 32.72 7.99
C ASP A 603 -27.61 31.83 7.90
N ALA A 604 -26.44 32.46 7.76
CA ALA A 604 -25.17 31.73 7.70
C ALA A 604 -24.93 31.01 9.04
N PRO A 605 -24.64 29.69 9.05
CA PRO A 605 -24.31 28.97 10.27
C PRO A 605 -23.11 29.62 10.98
N VAL A 606 -23.22 29.79 12.29
CA VAL A 606 -22.14 30.36 13.12
C VAL A 606 -21.40 29.22 13.79
N PHE A 607 -20.11 29.06 13.50
CA PHE A 607 -19.28 28.06 14.17
C PHE A 607 -18.94 28.50 15.60
N ILE A 608 -19.14 27.60 16.56
CA ILE A 608 -18.82 27.79 17.97
C ILE A 608 -17.93 26.63 18.40
N ALA A 609 -16.70 26.93 18.79
CA ALA A 609 -15.78 25.94 19.33
C ALA A 609 -16.16 25.56 20.77
N ALA A 610 -15.99 24.28 21.14
CA ALA A 610 -16.20 23.74 22.48
C ALA A 610 -15.50 24.56 23.56
N ALA A 611 -14.27 25.03 23.27
CA ALA A 611 -13.47 25.83 24.19
C ALA A 611 -14.08 27.20 24.54
N ARG A 612 -15.05 27.69 23.76
CA ARG A 612 -15.77 28.96 24.03
C ARG A 612 -17.10 28.74 24.77
N MET A 613 -17.34 27.53 25.25
CA MET A 613 -18.51 27.16 26.04
C MET A 613 -18.07 26.72 27.44
N LYS A 614 -18.75 27.22 28.48
CA LYS A 614 -18.56 26.80 29.87
C LYS A 614 -19.79 26.04 30.35
N VAL A 615 -19.57 24.93 31.04
CA VAL A 615 -20.68 24.14 31.61
C VAL A 615 -21.06 24.74 32.96
N GLU A 616 -22.25 25.31 33.05
CA GLU A 616 -22.78 25.92 34.27
C GLU A 616 -24.21 25.43 34.50
N LYS A 617 -24.45 24.75 35.63
CA LYS A 617 -25.78 24.23 36.02
C LYS A 617 -26.48 23.40 34.92
N GLY A 618 -25.71 22.63 34.14
CA GLY A 618 -26.24 21.81 33.04
C GLY A 618 -26.54 22.56 31.74
N ARG A 619 -26.17 23.84 31.65
CA ARG A 619 -26.23 24.68 30.44
C ARG A 619 -24.82 24.91 29.89
N TRP A 620 -24.69 25.18 28.61
CA TRP A 620 -23.40 25.55 27.99
C TRP A 620 -23.37 27.06 27.72
N THR A 621 -22.90 27.84 28.69
CA THR A 621 -22.80 29.30 28.62
C THR A 621 -21.76 29.70 27.58
N LEU A 622 -22.14 30.58 26.65
CA LEU A 622 -21.27 31.08 25.59
C LEU A 622 -20.40 32.24 26.10
N ASP A 623 -19.18 32.32 25.59
CA ASP A 623 -18.31 33.49 25.77
C ASP A 623 -19.00 34.78 25.30
N SER A 624 -18.97 35.83 26.13
CA SER A 624 -19.64 37.11 25.87
C SER A 624 -19.15 37.84 24.62
N ALA A 625 -17.96 37.49 24.12
CA ALA A 625 -17.43 38.00 22.85
C ALA A 625 -18.10 37.37 21.60
N ILE A 626 -18.97 36.36 21.76
CA ILE A 626 -19.80 35.81 20.68
C ILE A 626 -21.11 36.62 20.62
N ASN A 627 -21.19 37.54 19.66
CA ASN A 627 -22.38 38.35 19.44
C ASN A 627 -23.38 37.59 18.56
N LEU A 628 -24.52 37.20 19.13
CA LEU A 628 -25.61 36.52 18.43
C LEU A 628 -26.92 37.31 18.60
N PRO A 629 -27.76 37.41 17.57
CA PRO A 629 -29.04 38.10 17.66
C PRO A 629 -29.98 37.44 18.69
N ASP A 630 -30.74 38.25 19.43
CA ASP A 630 -31.69 37.73 20.42
C ASP A 630 -32.89 37.01 19.77
N ASP A 631 -33.15 37.23 18.49
CA ASP A 631 -34.21 36.54 17.75
C ASP A 631 -33.81 35.14 17.26
N TRP A 632 -32.60 34.68 17.61
CA TRP A 632 -32.13 33.31 17.36
C TRP A 632 -32.56 32.31 18.43
N VAL A 633 -33.33 32.72 19.44
CA VAL A 633 -33.84 31.82 20.48
C VAL A 633 -34.56 30.63 19.86
N GLY A 634 -34.11 29.41 20.22
CA GLY A 634 -34.56 28.15 19.63
C GLY A 634 -33.75 27.66 18.42
N ALA A 635 -32.71 28.39 17.98
CA ALA A 635 -31.81 27.95 16.92
C ALA A 635 -31.13 26.62 17.27
N ALA A 636 -30.92 25.78 16.26
CA ALA A 636 -30.35 24.45 16.45
C ALA A 636 -28.83 24.50 16.58
N PHE A 637 -28.28 23.88 17.61
CA PHE A 637 -26.85 23.66 17.75
C PHE A 637 -26.49 22.25 17.24
N VAL A 638 -25.71 22.22 16.17
CA VAL A 638 -25.38 21.01 15.40
C VAL A 638 -23.92 20.65 15.62
N ALA A 639 -23.66 19.43 16.07
CA ALA A 639 -22.29 18.95 16.27
C ALA A 639 -21.52 18.90 14.94
N ALA A 640 -20.27 19.38 14.93
CA ALA A 640 -19.43 19.34 13.75
C ALA A 640 -18.95 17.92 13.41
N SER A 641 -18.95 17.02 14.40
CA SER A 641 -18.45 15.63 14.32
C SER A 641 -19.37 14.72 13.49
N ASP A 642 -20.65 14.67 13.86
CA ASP A 642 -21.64 13.74 13.30
C ASP A 642 -22.89 14.43 12.74
N ARG A 643 -22.92 15.77 12.78
CA ARG A 643 -24.02 16.60 12.27
C ARG A 643 -25.36 16.36 12.98
N ALA A 644 -25.34 15.74 14.15
CA ALA A 644 -26.52 15.61 14.98
C ALA A 644 -26.83 16.95 15.67
N VAL A 645 -28.12 17.26 15.84
CA VAL A 645 -28.54 18.33 16.73
C VAL A 645 -28.32 17.85 18.15
N ILE A 646 -27.60 18.65 18.93
CA ILE A 646 -27.19 18.32 20.31
C ILE A 646 -27.71 19.34 21.33
N GLY A 647 -28.27 20.46 20.89
CA GLY A 647 -28.89 21.45 21.76
C GLY A 647 -29.65 22.56 21.03
N LEU A 648 -30.29 23.43 21.80
CA LEU A 648 -31.01 24.62 21.32
C LEU A 648 -30.45 25.90 21.95
N PHE A 649 -30.37 26.98 21.19
CA PHE A 649 -29.90 28.27 21.66
C PHE A 649 -30.93 29.00 22.54
N ARG A 650 -30.42 29.69 23.57
CA ARG A 650 -31.18 30.45 24.56
C ARG A 650 -30.48 31.77 24.85
N SER A 651 -31.27 32.82 25.09
CA SER A 651 -30.82 34.16 25.49
C SER A 651 -31.78 34.69 26.56
N GLU A 652 -31.26 35.17 27.69
CA GLU A 652 -32.01 35.82 28.78
C GLU A 652 -31.08 36.81 29.50
N ASP A 653 -31.55 38.05 29.74
CA ASP A 653 -30.81 39.09 30.49
C ASP A 653 -29.32 39.20 30.12
N ASP A 654 -29.03 39.28 28.81
CA ASP A 654 -27.69 39.38 28.20
C ASP A 654 -26.79 38.13 28.37
N THR A 655 -27.33 37.05 28.97
CA THR A 655 -26.66 35.75 29.07
C THR A 655 -27.11 34.84 27.93
N ARG A 656 -26.15 34.29 27.19
CA ARG A 656 -26.39 33.39 26.05
C ARG A 656 -25.87 31.99 26.35
N TRP A 657 -26.67 30.96 26.11
CA TRP A 657 -26.25 29.57 26.33
C TRP A 657 -26.91 28.59 25.35
N ILE A 658 -26.33 27.40 25.27
CA ILE A 658 -26.93 26.26 24.58
C ILE A 658 -27.53 25.34 25.65
N ALA A 659 -28.81 25.03 25.50
CA ALA A 659 -29.50 24.01 26.28
C ALA A 659 -29.28 22.65 25.59
N PRO A 660 -28.55 21.71 26.20
CA PRO A 660 -28.30 20.40 25.60
C PRO A 660 -29.58 19.56 25.53
N LEU A 661 -29.71 18.73 24.50
CA LEU A 661 -30.81 17.76 24.40
C LEU A 661 -30.64 16.68 25.47
N ALA A 662 -31.65 16.53 26.32
CA ALA A 662 -31.75 15.46 27.32
C ALA A 662 -32.70 14.35 26.82
N ARG A 663 -32.48 13.09 27.28
CA ARG A 663 -33.37 11.96 26.96
C ARG A 663 -34.75 12.14 27.59
#